data_AF-A0A7D7LTV7-F1
#
_entry.id   AF-A0A7D7LTV7-F1
#
_cell.length_a   1.000
_cell.length_b   1.000
_cell.length_c   1.000
_cell.angle_alpha   90.00
_cell.angle_beta   90.00
_cell.angle_gamma   90.00
#
_symmetry.space_group_name_H-M   'P 1'
#
loop_
_entity.id
_entity.type
_entity.pdbx_description
1 polymer ?
#
loop_
_entity_poly.entity_id
_entity_poly.type
_entity_poly.pdbx_seq_one_letter_code
_entity_poly.pdbx_strand_id
1 'polypeptide(L)'
;MKFAQIILPLNLQGTFTYSVPEAITDLLLPGMRVLVPFGGKKIYTGIVFRTHDEAQDAFVPKEIISMLDDSPILPQEQLEFWAWLSDYYLCNMGEIYRLAFPGSLKLESETYLKLKPNVVVDFENLDVHEMYLIQALEIRQLINLSEIEAFIPKKEIIKTINSLIDLQYIEVDEKITEKYKAKEVAYVRIKDPEAVRAQLPEILLQLKRSPKQQELFMMILQMHTENPETQIRKSHLLDDGNFAHSQLKSLVEKDLVEEYFLQVDRLESYEGETEQLEELTEEQKRARNEIVAAFEEGKNVLLHGVTSSGKTHLYLENIEETVAAGLNVLLLLPEIALTKQTAVRLEKKYGQALGFYHQKLSDFERVEVWRRIRNNEIKVLVGTRNALFLPFRNLGLIVVDEEHDTAYRPREVAPYFNARDSSLILAEFYGGRVILGSATPSVESYWLAQNDRLKLVTLSERFGKVSLPQFELIDFKEAQQRKKVSGNFSQHVLDEITENLQQKNQVMILHNRRGYANVVECETCGHVSYCSNCDVIMTYHKFSNELKCHYCGNKSSKPSNCPKCNAENLNTRGVGVEQIHEEVSRLFPDAEVDRMDVDSMRRKFAYEKLYEKIESGETDIIVGTQMISKGLDFDHIELVTIPRADHMLYVQDFRAEERAYQLITQVSGRAGRVSGEGKVLIQTYNPQHFIFQLIRENDPREIYTYLLEERKKFNYPPYTKTILIELKHRNEAKADRASQFLGSVLRKYLPPECILGPEKSPVGKINLLYQYQILIKLPRGKFYKIYKNYIKESIEEFEEITAYRSVKRYIYVDF
;
A
#
# COMPACT_ATOMS: atom_id res chain seq x y z
N MET A 1 -33.15 -26.55 -11.58
CA MET A 1 -31.68 -26.75 -11.54
C MET A 1 -31.11 -25.41 -11.11
N LYS A 2 -30.31 -25.38 -10.04
CA LYS A 2 -29.78 -24.14 -9.46
C LYS A 2 -28.43 -23.81 -10.07
N PHE A 3 -28.16 -22.53 -10.28
CA PHE A 3 -26.91 -22.03 -10.84
C PHE A 3 -26.25 -21.04 -9.89
N ALA A 4 -24.93 -20.90 -10.00
CA ALA A 4 -24.15 -19.95 -9.23
C ALA A 4 -23.27 -19.11 -10.16
N GLN A 5 -23.24 -17.80 -9.90
CA GLN A 5 -22.27 -16.89 -10.49
C GLN A 5 -21.04 -16.85 -9.61
N ILE A 6 -19.89 -17.21 -10.18
CA ILE A 6 -18.63 -17.35 -9.47
C ILE A 6 -17.63 -16.29 -9.92
N ILE A 7 -17.04 -15.58 -8.97
CA ILE A 7 -15.91 -14.67 -9.20
C ILE A 7 -14.64 -15.51 -9.21
N LEU A 8 -13.88 -15.43 -10.30
CA LEU A 8 -12.58 -16.09 -10.43
C LEU A 8 -11.45 -15.06 -10.28
N PRO A 9 -10.26 -15.44 -9.77
CA PRO A 9 -9.12 -14.55 -9.62
C PRO A 9 -8.43 -14.26 -10.96
N LEU A 10 -9.19 -14.14 -12.05
CA LEU A 10 -8.74 -13.94 -13.42
C LEU A 10 -8.92 -12.49 -13.86
N ASN A 11 -8.13 -12.02 -14.83
CA ASN A 11 -8.33 -10.69 -15.40
C ASN A 11 -9.32 -10.75 -16.57
N LEU A 12 -10.53 -11.22 -16.28
CA LEU A 12 -11.63 -11.37 -17.22
C LEU A 12 -12.84 -10.62 -16.69
N GLN A 13 -13.67 -10.13 -17.61
CA GLN A 13 -14.85 -9.35 -17.26
C GLN A 13 -15.92 -10.22 -16.60
N GLY A 14 -16.52 -9.68 -15.54
CA GLY A 14 -17.71 -10.24 -14.89
C GLY A 14 -17.47 -11.49 -14.05
N THR A 15 -18.55 -12.27 -13.91
CA THR A 15 -18.63 -13.53 -13.18
C THR A 15 -18.95 -14.67 -14.13
N PHE A 16 -18.65 -15.91 -13.74
CA PHE A 16 -18.87 -17.10 -14.56
C PHE A 16 -19.97 -17.98 -13.98
N THR A 17 -20.89 -18.45 -14.83
CA THR A 17 -22.02 -19.27 -14.40
C THR A 17 -21.65 -20.76 -14.37
N TYR A 18 -21.93 -21.42 -13.25
CA TYR A 18 -21.76 -22.85 -13.04
C TYR A 18 -23.08 -23.47 -12.55
N SER A 19 -23.31 -24.74 -12.87
CA SER A 19 -24.40 -25.52 -12.27
C SER A 19 -24.03 -25.95 -10.86
N VAL A 20 -25.02 -25.93 -9.96
CA VAL A 20 -24.86 -26.35 -8.58
C VAL A 20 -25.31 -27.81 -8.45
N PRO A 21 -24.43 -28.73 -8.00
CA PRO A 21 -24.80 -30.10 -7.68
C PRO A 21 -25.96 -30.16 -6.67
N GLU A 22 -26.87 -31.13 -6.82
CA GLU A 22 -28.00 -31.31 -5.88
C GLU A 22 -27.51 -31.47 -4.43
N ALA A 23 -26.39 -32.17 -4.23
CA ALA A 23 -25.80 -32.43 -2.91
C ALA A 23 -25.41 -31.17 -2.13
N ILE A 24 -25.13 -30.04 -2.82
CA ILE A 24 -24.70 -28.79 -2.18
C ILE A 24 -25.69 -27.64 -2.41
N THR A 25 -26.82 -27.89 -3.07
CA THR A 25 -27.78 -26.88 -3.52
C THR A 25 -28.34 -26.03 -2.37
N ASP A 26 -28.62 -26.66 -1.23
CA ASP A 26 -29.18 -25.98 -0.05
C ASP A 26 -28.11 -25.44 0.90
N LEU A 27 -26.86 -25.86 0.72
CA LEU A 27 -25.73 -25.44 1.56
C LEU A 27 -24.97 -24.25 0.95
N LEU A 28 -25.01 -24.10 -0.38
CA LEU A 28 -24.23 -23.10 -1.08
C LEU A 28 -24.82 -21.69 -0.91
N LEU A 29 -24.08 -20.83 -0.21
CA LEU A 29 -24.44 -19.43 0.02
C LEU A 29 -23.45 -18.48 -0.69
N PRO A 30 -23.89 -17.25 -1.03
CA PRO A 30 -22.99 -16.18 -1.44
C PRO A 30 -21.85 -15.96 -0.43
N GLY A 31 -20.65 -15.68 -0.92
CA GLY A 31 -19.47 -15.43 -0.11
C GLY A 31 -18.69 -16.69 0.29
N MET A 32 -19.16 -17.88 -0.05
CA MET A 32 -18.41 -19.15 0.11
C MET A 32 -17.38 -19.34 -1.01
N ARG A 33 -16.28 -20.04 -0.72
CA ARG A 33 -15.34 -20.46 -1.76
C ARG A 33 -15.73 -21.80 -2.34
N VAL A 34 -15.52 -21.93 -3.64
CA VAL A 34 -15.79 -23.15 -4.41
C VAL A 34 -14.63 -23.47 -5.35
N LEU A 35 -14.42 -24.75 -5.60
CA LEU A 35 -13.53 -25.21 -6.65
C LEU A 35 -14.30 -25.39 -7.95
N VAL A 36 -13.81 -24.76 -9.01
CA VAL A 36 -14.45 -24.82 -10.32
C VAL A 36 -13.43 -24.97 -11.46
N PRO A 37 -13.79 -25.69 -12.54
CA PRO A 37 -12.94 -25.82 -13.71
C PRO A 37 -13.08 -24.60 -14.64
N PHE A 38 -11.99 -24.13 -15.23
CA PHE A 38 -12.00 -23.01 -16.18
C PHE A 38 -11.02 -23.22 -17.35
N GLY A 39 -11.45 -22.91 -18.58
CA GLY A 39 -10.58 -22.90 -19.76
C GLY A 39 -9.95 -24.23 -20.19
N GLY A 40 -10.41 -25.37 -19.66
CA GLY A 40 -9.86 -26.70 -19.94
C GLY A 40 -9.83 -27.55 -18.66
N LYS A 41 -8.64 -28.06 -18.30
CA LYS A 41 -8.37 -28.84 -17.09
C LYS A 41 -8.13 -28.01 -15.82
N LYS A 42 -7.84 -26.71 -15.95
CA LYS A 42 -7.45 -25.84 -14.82
C LYS A 42 -8.55 -25.69 -13.77
N ILE A 43 -8.20 -25.90 -12.51
CA ILE A 43 -9.09 -25.70 -11.37
C ILE A 43 -8.72 -24.40 -10.63
N TYR A 44 -9.73 -23.56 -10.41
CA TYR A 44 -9.59 -22.31 -9.68
C TYR A 44 -10.46 -22.33 -8.41
N THR A 45 -9.96 -21.67 -7.36
CA THR A 45 -10.80 -21.29 -6.23
C THR A 45 -11.54 -20.00 -6.55
N GLY A 46 -12.84 -20.12 -6.77
CA GLY A 46 -13.75 -19.02 -6.97
C GLY A 46 -14.52 -18.65 -5.71
N ILE A 47 -15.19 -17.50 -5.73
CA ILE A 47 -16.11 -17.05 -4.69
C ILE A 47 -17.52 -16.98 -5.27
N VAL A 48 -18.48 -17.56 -4.58
CA VAL A 48 -19.90 -17.47 -4.96
C VAL A 48 -20.36 -16.03 -4.80
N PHE A 49 -20.74 -15.38 -5.90
CA PHE A 49 -21.27 -14.02 -5.88
C PHE A 49 -22.77 -14.01 -5.61
N ARG A 50 -23.52 -14.84 -6.34
CA ARG A 50 -24.96 -15.05 -6.15
C ARG A 50 -25.39 -16.40 -6.72
N THR A 51 -26.52 -16.91 -6.25
CA THR A 51 -27.18 -18.08 -6.84
C THR A 51 -28.49 -17.67 -7.51
N HIS A 52 -28.91 -18.40 -8.54
CA HIS A 52 -30.14 -18.13 -9.29
C HIS A 52 -30.68 -19.40 -9.96
N ASP A 53 -31.95 -19.37 -10.35
CA ASP A 53 -32.63 -20.50 -11.00
C ASP A 53 -32.82 -20.30 -12.53
N GLU A 54 -32.38 -19.17 -13.07
CA GLU A 54 -32.47 -18.87 -14.51
C GLU A 54 -31.62 -19.82 -15.36
N ALA A 55 -32.27 -20.56 -16.25
CA ALA A 55 -31.64 -21.47 -17.20
C ALA A 55 -30.76 -20.71 -18.20
N GLN A 56 -29.61 -21.30 -18.55
CA GLN A 56 -28.69 -20.76 -19.54
C GLN A 56 -28.94 -21.44 -20.88
N ASP A 57 -29.70 -20.79 -21.77
CA ASP A 57 -30.00 -21.34 -23.10
C ASP A 57 -28.80 -21.24 -24.07
N ALA A 58 -27.88 -20.31 -23.81
CA ALA A 58 -26.76 -19.99 -24.70
C ALA A 58 -25.56 -20.95 -24.59
N PHE A 59 -25.41 -21.67 -23.47
CA PHE A 59 -24.30 -22.59 -23.24
C PHE A 59 -24.63 -23.60 -22.14
N VAL A 60 -23.95 -24.75 -22.15
CA VAL A 60 -24.05 -25.74 -21.07
C VAL A 60 -23.05 -25.38 -19.95
N PRO A 61 -23.51 -24.97 -18.76
CA PRO A 61 -22.61 -24.64 -17.66
C PRO A 61 -21.91 -25.90 -17.14
N LYS A 62 -20.64 -25.75 -16.78
CA LYS A 62 -19.91 -26.78 -16.03
C LYS A 62 -20.40 -26.80 -14.58
N GLU A 63 -20.20 -27.94 -13.92
CA GLU A 63 -20.59 -28.14 -12.53
C GLU A 63 -19.52 -27.66 -11.55
N ILE A 64 -19.94 -27.20 -10.37
CA ILE A 64 -19.05 -26.92 -9.23
C ILE A 64 -18.46 -28.24 -8.72
N ILE A 65 -17.14 -28.27 -8.52
CA ILE A 65 -16.42 -29.49 -8.09
C ILE A 65 -16.68 -29.75 -6.60
N SER A 66 -16.49 -28.74 -5.76
CA SER A 66 -16.71 -28.84 -4.31
C SER A 66 -16.75 -27.47 -3.65
N MET A 67 -17.35 -27.42 -2.46
CA MET A 67 -17.26 -26.28 -1.54
C MET A 67 -16.02 -26.42 -0.66
N LEU A 68 -15.39 -25.30 -0.35
CA LEU A 68 -14.19 -25.26 0.51
C LEU A 68 -14.48 -24.76 1.93
N ASP A 69 -15.66 -24.20 2.15
CA ASP A 69 -16.05 -23.59 3.41
C ASP A 69 -17.46 -24.01 3.82
N ASP A 70 -17.66 -24.26 5.11
CA ASP A 70 -18.98 -24.58 5.68
C ASP A 70 -19.87 -23.34 5.89
N SER A 71 -19.27 -22.14 5.83
CA SER A 71 -19.96 -20.86 6.01
C SER A 71 -19.35 -19.79 5.09
N PRO A 72 -20.11 -18.73 4.74
CA PRO A 72 -19.58 -17.62 3.98
C PRO A 72 -18.33 -17.04 4.62
N ILE A 73 -17.31 -16.82 3.81
CA ILE A 73 -16.05 -16.24 4.25
C ILE A 73 -15.99 -14.75 3.97
N LEU A 74 -16.81 -14.27 3.04
CA LEU A 74 -17.06 -12.87 2.76
C LEU A 74 -18.51 -12.52 3.12
N PRO A 75 -18.74 -11.42 3.86
CA PRO A 75 -20.06 -10.82 4.03
C PRO A 75 -20.68 -10.36 2.71
N GLN A 76 -22.00 -10.25 2.69
CA GLN A 76 -22.74 -9.78 1.50
C GLN A 76 -22.38 -8.33 1.16
N GLU A 77 -22.26 -7.48 2.17
CA GLU A 77 -21.87 -6.07 2.07
C GLU A 77 -20.52 -5.93 1.36
N GLN A 78 -19.60 -6.87 1.61
CA GLN A 78 -18.30 -6.90 0.95
C GLN A 78 -18.40 -7.27 -0.53
N LEU A 79 -19.28 -8.21 -0.88
CA LEU A 79 -19.53 -8.59 -2.28
C LEU A 79 -20.20 -7.44 -3.06
N GLU A 80 -21.15 -6.74 -2.45
CA GLU A 80 -21.80 -5.57 -3.03
C GLU A 80 -20.81 -4.42 -3.23
N PHE A 81 -19.93 -4.19 -2.25
CA PHE A 81 -18.84 -3.24 -2.37
C PHE A 81 -17.87 -3.59 -3.51
N TRP A 82 -17.54 -4.87 -3.70
CA TRP A 82 -16.71 -5.29 -4.84
C TRP A 82 -17.41 -5.07 -6.17
N ALA A 83 -18.71 -5.38 -6.26
CA ALA A 83 -19.50 -5.13 -7.45
C ALA A 83 -19.57 -3.63 -7.78
N TRP A 84 -19.77 -2.78 -6.76
CA TRP A 84 -19.70 -1.34 -6.91
C TRP A 84 -18.32 -0.87 -7.37
N LEU A 85 -17.23 -1.38 -6.79
CA LEU A 85 -15.87 -1.02 -7.19
C LEU A 85 -15.60 -1.40 -8.66
N SER A 86 -15.98 -2.61 -9.07
CA SER A 86 -15.81 -3.11 -10.43
C SER A 86 -16.56 -2.25 -11.43
N ASP A 87 -17.84 -1.94 -11.14
CA ASP A 87 -18.62 -1.03 -11.96
C ASP A 87 -18.00 0.36 -11.95
N TYR A 88 -17.73 0.92 -10.76
CA TYR A 88 -17.30 2.29 -10.55
C TYR A 88 -15.97 2.60 -11.25
N TYR A 89 -14.96 1.78 -11.00
CA TYR A 89 -13.60 1.96 -11.52
C TYR A 89 -13.34 1.27 -12.86
N LEU A 90 -14.36 0.65 -13.47
CA LEU A 90 -14.24 -0.09 -14.75
C LEU A 90 -13.13 -1.15 -14.69
N CYS A 91 -13.02 -1.83 -13.54
CA CYS A 91 -12.04 -2.89 -13.31
C CYS A 91 -12.74 -4.25 -13.16
N ASN A 92 -11.97 -5.34 -13.23
CA ASN A 92 -12.56 -6.67 -13.20
C ASN A 92 -12.72 -7.19 -11.76
N MET A 93 -13.81 -7.91 -11.48
CA MET A 93 -14.04 -8.53 -10.16
C MET A 93 -12.89 -9.45 -9.74
N GLY A 94 -12.26 -10.13 -10.69
CA GLY A 94 -11.09 -10.96 -10.40
C GLY A 94 -9.81 -10.18 -10.06
N GLU A 95 -9.66 -8.93 -10.51
CA GLU A 95 -8.60 -8.03 -10.04
C GLU A 95 -8.82 -7.64 -8.58
N ILE A 96 -10.07 -7.33 -8.21
CA ILE A 96 -10.45 -7.03 -6.84
C ILE A 96 -10.19 -8.24 -5.94
N TYR A 97 -10.62 -9.43 -6.34
CA TYR A 97 -10.34 -10.68 -5.62
C TYR A 97 -8.82 -10.86 -5.42
N ARG A 98 -8.00 -10.69 -6.47
CA ARG A 98 -6.54 -10.79 -6.33
C ARG A 98 -5.95 -9.77 -5.37
N LEU A 99 -6.51 -8.57 -5.26
CA LEU A 99 -6.02 -7.58 -4.29
C LEU A 99 -6.50 -7.88 -2.86
N ALA A 100 -7.75 -8.30 -2.72
CA ALA A 100 -8.44 -8.48 -1.45
C ALA A 100 -7.94 -9.69 -0.64
N PHE A 101 -7.64 -10.80 -1.32
CA PHE A 101 -7.26 -12.04 -0.64
C PHE A 101 -5.74 -12.16 -0.45
N PRO A 102 -5.27 -12.52 0.76
CA PRO A 102 -3.91 -13.02 0.96
C PRO A 102 -3.58 -14.16 0.00
N GLY A 103 -2.33 -14.24 -0.46
CA GLY A 103 -1.89 -15.22 -1.47
C GLY A 103 -2.13 -16.67 -1.03
N SER A 104 -1.88 -16.98 0.24
CA SER A 104 -2.04 -18.32 0.81
C SER A 104 -3.49 -18.77 0.95
N LEU A 105 -4.48 -17.86 0.88
CA LEU A 105 -5.91 -18.22 0.84
C LEU A 105 -6.41 -18.49 -0.59
N LYS A 106 -5.64 -18.11 -1.60
CA LYS A 106 -5.91 -18.40 -3.00
C LYS A 106 -5.34 -19.77 -3.33
N LEU A 107 -6.17 -20.78 -3.12
CA LEU A 107 -5.90 -22.14 -3.60
C LEU A 107 -6.01 -22.14 -5.13
N GLU A 108 -4.88 -22.01 -5.81
CA GLU A 108 -4.79 -22.24 -7.26
C GLU A 108 -4.23 -23.64 -7.49
N SER A 109 -4.77 -24.37 -8.47
CA SER A 109 -4.16 -25.62 -8.90
C SER A 109 -2.71 -25.35 -9.30
N GLU A 110 -1.75 -25.88 -8.54
CA GLU A 110 -0.39 -25.94 -9.03
C GLU A 110 -0.34 -27.06 -10.07
N THR A 111 0.13 -26.72 -11.26
CA THR A 111 0.38 -27.71 -12.30
C THR A 111 1.60 -28.52 -11.86
N TYR A 112 1.36 -29.76 -11.45
CA TYR A 112 2.40 -30.75 -11.25
C TYR A 112 2.57 -31.55 -12.52
N LEU A 113 3.81 -31.90 -12.82
CA LEU A 113 4.15 -32.90 -13.80
C LEU A 113 4.40 -34.20 -13.07
N LYS A 114 3.94 -35.30 -13.64
CA LYS A 114 4.13 -36.65 -13.14
C LYS A 114 4.59 -37.54 -14.28
N LEU A 115 5.47 -38.49 -14.00
CA LEU A 115 5.76 -39.58 -14.93
C LEU A 115 4.55 -40.49 -15.05
N LYS A 116 4.18 -40.85 -16.28
CA LYS A 116 3.14 -41.86 -16.47
C LYS A 116 3.60 -43.21 -15.92
N PRO A 117 2.70 -43.99 -15.28
CA PRO A 117 3.06 -45.29 -14.74
C PRO A 117 3.48 -46.25 -15.85
N ASN A 118 4.58 -47.00 -15.63
CA ASN A 118 5.16 -48.00 -16.53
C ASN A 118 5.72 -47.48 -17.87
N VAL A 119 6.10 -46.20 -17.95
CA VAL A 119 6.81 -45.67 -19.11
C VAL A 119 8.28 -46.08 -19.08
N VAL A 120 8.77 -46.62 -20.21
CA VAL A 120 10.21 -46.80 -20.47
C VAL A 120 10.68 -45.57 -21.24
N VAL A 121 11.52 -44.75 -20.61
CA VAL A 121 12.05 -43.54 -21.23
C VAL A 121 13.29 -43.87 -22.04
N ASP A 122 13.28 -43.52 -23.33
CA ASP A 122 14.45 -43.58 -24.19
C ASP A 122 15.25 -42.28 -24.09
N PHE A 123 16.36 -42.31 -23.35
CA PHE A 123 17.21 -41.15 -23.11
C PHE A 123 18.03 -40.71 -24.33
N GLU A 124 18.18 -41.54 -25.37
CA GLU A 124 18.95 -41.17 -26.57
C GLU A 124 18.20 -40.16 -27.45
N ASN A 125 16.88 -40.07 -27.31
CA ASN A 125 16.00 -39.21 -28.09
C ASN A 125 15.55 -37.95 -27.34
N LEU A 126 16.10 -37.67 -26.16
CA LEU A 126 15.77 -36.50 -25.35
C LEU A 126 16.80 -35.39 -25.48
N ASP A 127 16.34 -34.15 -25.49
CA ASP A 127 17.20 -32.99 -25.31
C ASP A 127 17.68 -32.85 -23.85
N VAL A 128 18.66 -31.98 -23.64
CA VAL A 128 19.30 -31.78 -22.33
C VAL A 128 18.28 -31.35 -21.25
N HIS A 129 17.31 -30.51 -21.60
CA HIS A 129 16.28 -30.02 -20.67
C HIS A 129 15.20 -31.08 -20.39
N GLU A 130 14.84 -31.85 -21.40
CA GLU A 130 13.92 -32.99 -21.30
C GLU A 130 14.49 -34.07 -20.38
N MET A 131 15.78 -34.38 -20.53
CA MET A 131 16.51 -35.34 -19.69
C MET A 131 16.52 -34.90 -18.22
N TYR A 132 16.83 -33.62 -17.94
CA TYR A 132 16.81 -33.10 -16.57
C TYR A 132 15.42 -33.20 -15.93
N LEU A 133 14.36 -32.90 -16.69
CA LEU A 133 13.00 -32.94 -16.17
C LEU A 133 12.56 -34.38 -15.86
N ILE A 134 12.87 -35.34 -16.73
CA ILE A 134 12.59 -36.76 -16.48
C ILE A 134 13.35 -37.27 -15.26
N GLN A 135 14.66 -37.00 -15.15
CA GLN A 135 15.46 -37.44 -13.99
C GLN A 135 14.93 -36.85 -12.68
N ALA A 136 14.53 -35.59 -12.69
CA ALA A 136 13.92 -34.97 -11.53
C ALA A 136 12.59 -35.66 -11.15
N LEU A 137 11.77 -36.01 -12.15
CA LEU A 137 10.51 -36.72 -11.95
C LEU A 137 10.69 -38.18 -11.48
N GLU A 138 11.76 -38.88 -11.89
CA GLU A 138 12.07 -40.22 -11.38
C GLU A 138 12.36 -40.20 -9.87
N ILE A 139 13.01 -39.14 -9.39
CA ILE A 139 13.37 -38.98 -7.97
C ILE A 139 12.17 -38.51 -7.14
N ARG A 140 11.46 -37.47 -7.60
CA ARG A 140 10.43 -36.79 -6.80
C ARG A 140 9.00 -37.29 -7.06
N GLN A 141 8.80 -38.09 -8.11
CA GLN A 141 7.51 -38.56 -8.66
C GLN A 141 6.55 -37.45 -9.14
N LEU A 142 6.56 -36.28 -8.51
CA LEU A 142 5.75 -35.10 -8.83
C LEU A 142 6.60 -33.84 -8.69
N ILE A 143 6.53 -32.93 -9.66
CA ILE A 143 7.25 -31.64 -9.63
C ILE A 143 6.33 -30.52 -10.11
N ASN A 144 6.27 -29.40 -9.39
CA ASN A 144 5.51 -28.22 -9.83
C ASN A 144 6.32 -27.32 -10.78
N LEU A 145 5.62 -26.47 -11.54
CA LEU A 145 6.27 -25.57 -12.51
C LEU A 145 7.32 -24.63 -11.89
N SER A 146 7.14 -24.18 -10.64
CA SER A 146 8.09 -23.30 -9.95
C SER A 146 9.41 -23.99 -9.60
N GLU A 147 9.37 -25.28 -9.28
CA GLU A 147 10.58 -26.07 -9.00
C GLU A 147 11.39 -26.31 -10.28
N ILE A 148 10.72 -26.41 -11.43
CA ILE A 148 11.39 -26.55 -12.75
C ILE A 148 12.20 -25.30 -13.09
N GLU A 149 11.77 -24.11 -12.66
CA GLU A 149 12.51 -22.86 -12.89
C GLU A 149 13.91 -22.85 -12.26
N ALA A 150 14.17 -23.72 -11.27
CA ALA A 150 15.48 -23.81 -10.62
C ALA A 150 16.54 -24.44 -11.53
N PHE A 151 16.14 -25.25 -12.52
CA PHE A 151 17.06 -26.00 -13.37
C PHE A 151 16.78 -25.90 -14.88
N ILE A 152 15.63 -25.35 -15.30
CA ILE A 152 15.32 -25.06 -16.72
C ILE A 152 14.99 -23.56 -16.89
N PRO A 153 15.60 -22.86 -17.88
CA PRO A 153 15.28 -21.47 -18.14
C PRO A 153 13.81 -21.26 -18.52
N LYS A 154 13.14 -20.23 -17.95
CA LYS A 154 11.70 -19.94 -18.16
C LYS A 154 11.21 -19.97 -19.61
N LYS A 155 12.06 -19.62 -20.58
CA LYS A 155 11.70 -19.60 -22.01
C LYS A 155 11.57 -21.00 -22.62
N GLU A 156 12.29 -21.98 -22.10
CA GLU A 156 12.35 -23.36 -22.61
C GLU A 156 11.36 -24.29 -21.89
N ILE A 157 10.96 -23.97 -20.65
CA ILE A 157 10.08 -24.80 -19.81
C ILE A 157 8.84 -25.29 -20.57
N ILE A 158 8.08 -24.38 -21.20
CA ILE A 158 6.82 -24.73 -21.88
C ILE A 158 7.10 -25.65 -23.09
N LYS A 159 8.19 -25.42 -23.81
CA LYS A 159 8.57 -26.23 -24.97
C LYS A 159 8.96 -27.65 -24.53
N THR A 160 9.81 -27.77 -23.51
CA THR A 160 10.24 -29.04 -22.92
C THR A 160 9.05 -29.85 -22.38
N ILE A 161 8.13 -29.20 -21.67
CA ILE A 161 6.93 -29.86 -21.13
C ILE A 161 6.03 -30.36 -22.26
N ASN A 162 5.74 -29.53 -23.27
CA ASN A 162 4.89 -29.93 -24.38
C ASN A 162 5.50 -31.10 -25.16
N SER A 163 6.82 -31.07 -25.41
CA SER A 163 7.54 -32.15 -26.08
C SER A 163 7.43 -33.48 -25.32
N LEU A 164 7.66 -33.47 -23.99
CA LEU A 164 7.53 -34.68 -23.16
C LEU A 164 6.09 -35.18 -23.01
N ILE A 165 5.09 -34.29 -23.10
CA ILE A 165 3.67 -34.66 -23.16
C ILE A 165 3.36 -35.30 -24.53
N ASP A 166 3.87 -34.75 -25.62
CA ASP A 166 3.70 -35.27 -26.97
C ASP A 166 4.35 -36.67 -27.11
N LEU A 167 5.54 -36.84 -26.53
CA LEU A 167 6.24 -38.13 -26.40
C LEU A 167 5.55 -39.10 -25.41
N GLN A 168 4.46 -38.69 -24.77
CA GLN A 168 3.67 -39.48 -23.81
C GLN A 168 4.41 -39.91 -22.54
N TYR A 169 5.55 -39.30 -22.20
CA TYR A 169 6.35 -39.67 -21.03
C TYR A 169 5.80 -39.11 -19.72
N ILE A 170 5.23 -37.90 -19.77
CA ILE A 170 4.70 -37.22 -18.59
C ILE A 170 3.21 -36.90 -18.75
N GLU A 171 2.52 -36.77 -17.62
CA GLU A 171 1.16 -36.26 -17.52
C GLU A 171 1.11 -35.03 -16.61
N VAL A 172 0.16 -34.15 -16.89
CA VAL A 172 -0.13 -32.99 -16.04
C VAL A 172 -1.15 -33.41 -15.00
N ASP A 173 -0.75 -33.34 -13.73
CA ASP A 173 -1.58 -33.55 -12.55
C ASP A 173 -1.81 -32.20 -11.86
N GLU A 174 -3.06 -31.86 -11.58
CA GLU A 174 -3.40 -30.61 -10.89
C GLU A 174 -3.68 -30.94 -9.43
N LYS A 175 -2.71 -30.64 -8.57
CA LYS A 175 -2.88 -30.82 -7.12
C LYS A 175 -3.14 -29.49 -6.44
N ILE A 176 -4.07 -29.54 -5.51
CA ILE A 176 -4.43 -28.42 -4.65
C ILE A 176 -3.60 -28.57 -3.37
N THR A 177 -2.73 -27.60 -3.09
CA THR A 177 -1.95 -27.56 -1.86
C THR A 177 -2.37 -26.36 -1.03
N GLU A 178 -2.85 -26.60 0.20
CA GLU A 178 -3.00 -25.55 1.19
C GLU A 178 -1.62 -25.02 1.57
N LYS A 179 -1.34 -23.77 1.18
CA LYS A 179 -0.06 -23.10 1.48
C LYS A 179 0.02 -22.62 2.92
N TYR A 180 -1.11 -22.44 3.59
CA TYR A 180 -1.15 -22.00 4.98
C TYR A 180 -0.94 -23.17 5.94
N LYS A 181 0.13 -23.09 6.74
CA LYS A 181 0.30 -23.91 7.95
C LYS A 181 0.31 -22.99 9.16
N ALA A 182 -0.53 -23.29 10.15
CA ALA A 182 -0.50 -22.61 11.44
C ALA A 182 0.90 -22.79 12.06
N LYS A 183 1.40 -21.79 12.79
CA LYS A 183 2.69 -21.92 13.49
C LYS A 183 2.45 -22.78 14.72
N GLU A 184 2.92 -24.01 14.67
CA GLU A 184 2.95 -24.90 15.82
C GLU A 184 4.24 -24.64 16.59
N VAL A 185 4.09 -24.23 17.85
CA VAL A 185 5.20 -24.14 18.78
C VAL A 185 5.14 -25.35 19.68
N ALA A 186 6.27 -26.03 19.84
CA ALA A 186 6.40 -27.16 20.75
C ALA A 186 6.41 -26.65 22.20
N TYR A 187 5.50 -27.18 22.99
CA TYR A 187 5.41 -27.01 24.43
C TYR A 187 5.71 -28.33 25.12
N VAL A 188 6.08 -28.21 26.39
CA VAL A 188 6.50 -29.32 27.23
C VAL A 188 5.67 -29.27 28.51
N ARG A 189 5.13 -30.41 28.95
CA ARG A 189 4.46 -30.55 30.25
C ARG A 189 4.80 -31.87 30.92
N ILE A 190 4.50 -31.98 32.21
CA ILE A 190 4.54 -33.26 32.90
C ILE A 190 3.28 -34.05 32.51
N LYS A 191 3.48 -35.27 32.03
CA LYS A 191 2.42 -36.13 31.49
C LYS A 191 1.35 -36.49 32.53
N ASP A 192 1.80 -36.82 33.75
CA ASP A 192 0.94 -37.12 34.90
C ASP A 192 1.54 -36.50 36.18
N PRO A 193 1.12 -35.29 36.56
CA PRO A 193 1.67 -34.59 37.72
C PRO A 193 1.45 -35.34 39.04
N GLU A 194 0.35 -36.10 39.19
CA GLU A 194 0.03 -36.82 40.42
C GLU A 194 0.87 -38.08 40.57
N ALA A 195 1.00 -38.88 39.50
CA ALA A 195 1.85 -40.06 39.50
C ALA A 195 3.33 -39.71 39.67
N VAL A 196 3.78 -38.64 39.01
CA VAL A 196 5.16 -38.13 39.14
C VAL A 196 5.45 -37.65 40.56
N ARG A 197 4.50 -37.00 41.22
CA ARG A 197 4.65 -36.55 42.62
C ARG A 197 4.73 -37.72 43.60
N ALA A 198 3.95 -38.78 43.36
CA ALA A 198 3.98 -40.00 44.18
C ALA A 198 5.29 -40.79 44.03
N GLN A 199 5.89 -40.79 42.83
CA GLN A 199 7.10 -41.56 42.52
C GLN A 199 8.38 -40.70 42.46
N LEU A 200 8.31 -39.45 42.89
CA LEU A 200 9.42 -38.49 42.78
C LEU A 200 10.76 -39.02 43.34
N PRO A 201 10.81 -39.69 44.51
CA PRO A 201 12.07 -40.24 45.03
C PRO A 201 12.69 -41.29 44.09
N GLU A 202 11.88 -42.15 43.49
CA GLU A 202 12.33 -43.20 42.57
C GLU A 202 12.80 -42.61 41.24
N ILE A 203 12.08 -41.62 40.71
CA ILE A 203 12.45 -40.90 39.48
C ILE A 203 13.80 -40.19 39.66
N LEU A 204 14.02 -39.51 40.78
CA LEU A 204 15.29 -38.83 41.07
C LEU A 204 16.45 -39.84 41.26
N LEU A 205 16.19 -41.01 41.83
CA LEU A 205 17.17 -42.10 41.93
C LEU A 205 17.56 -42.66 40.55
N GLN A 206 16.60 -42.82 39.64
CA GLN A 206 16.86 -43.27 38.26
C GLN A 206 17.64 -42.22 37.45
N LEU A 207 17.35 -40.93 37.66
CA LEU A 207 18.03 -39.83 36.98
C LEU A 207 19.38 -39.45 37.61
N LYS A 208 19.75 -40.02 38.76
CA LYS A 208 21.01 -39.73 39.49
C LYS A 208 22.29 -39.93 38.65
N ARG A 209 22.26 -40.84 37.67
CA ARG A 209 23.37 -41.08 36.74
C ARG A 209 23.43 -40.08 35.56
N SER A 210 22.45 -39.18 35.46
CA SER A 210 22.29 -38.24 34.35
C SER A 210 21.93 -36.84 34.89
N PRO A 211 22.89 -36.13 35.50
CA PRO A 211 22.64 -34.90 36.26
C PRO A 211 21.93 -33.81 35.46
N LYS A 212 22.27 -33.62 34.17
CA LYS A 212 21.58 -32.65 33.30
C LYS A 212 20.12 -33.03 32.97
N GLN A 213 19.78 -34.33 32.91
CA GLN A 213 18.40 -34.76 32.73
C GLN A 213 17.58 -34.51 34.00
N GLN A 214 18.19 -34.78 35.16
CA GLN A 214 17.59 -34.53 36.47
C GLN A 214 17.32 -33.04 36.69
N GLU A 215 18.27 -32.18 36.34
CA GLU A 215 18.16 -30.73 36.46
C GLU A 215 17.06 -30.17 35.52
N LEU A 216 17.03 -30.61 34.25
CA LEU A 216 15.97 -30.23 33.31
C LEU A 216 14.58 -30.68 33.80
N PHE A 217 14.46 -31.90 34.32
CA PHE A 217 13.22 -32.42 34.87
C PHE A 217 12.76 -31.62 36.10
N MET A 218 13.67 -31.28 37.01
CA MET A 218 13.37 -30.45 38.18
C MET A 218 12.94 -29.03 37.79
N MET A 219 13.54 -28.43 36.77
CA MET A 219 13.16 -27.12 36.24
C MET A 219 11.73 -27.14 35.68
N ILE A 220 11.40 -28.16 34.87
CA ILE A 220 10.04 -28.34 34.33
C ILE A 220 9.02 -28.57 35.47
N LEU A 221 9.37 -29.38 36.47
CA LEU A 221 8.53 -29.64 37.64
C LEU A 221 8.31 -28.40 38.50
N GLN A 222 9.34 -27.59 38.72
CA GLN A 222 9.24 -26.35 39.47
C GLN A 222 8.28 -25.37 38.78
N MET A 223 8.49 -25.11 37.48
CA MET A 223 7.61 -24.23 36.70
C MET A 223 6.16 -24.69 36.72
N HIS A 224 5.92 -26.01 36.61
CA HIS A 224 4.58 -26.58 36.67
C HIS A 224 3.95 -26.53 38.08
N THR A 225 4.75 -26.62 39.14
CA THR A 225 4.26 -26.57 40.53
C THR A 225 3.94 -25.15 40.98
N GLU A 226 4.71 -24.16 40.51
CA GLU A 226 4.48 -22.74 40.78
C GLU A 226 3.20 -22.24 40.10
N ASN A 227 2.89 -22.73 38.90
CA ASN A 227 1.64 -22.44 38.22
C ASN A 227 1.18 -23.61 37.32
N PRO A 228 0.19 -24.43 37.72
CA PRO A 228 -0.25 -25.62 36.99
C PRO A 228 -0.73 -25.35 35.55
N GLU A 229 -1.20 -24.13 35.28
CA GLU A 229 -1.69 -23.69 33.97
C GLU A 229 -0.57 -23.17 33.05
N THR A 230 0.67 -22.99 33.55
CA THR A 230 1.75 -22.43 32.73
C THR A 230 2.20 -23.39 31.64
N GLN A 231 2.18 -22.88 30.40
CA GLN A 231 2.63 -23.58 29.22
C GLN A 231 4.13 -23.32 29.00
N ILE A 232 4.97 -24.35 29.14
CA ILE A 232 6.43 -24.22 29.03
C ILE A 232 6.86 -24.42 27.57
N ARG A 233 7.35 -23.37 26.91
CA ARG A 233 7.87 -23.47 25.53
C ARG A 233 9.17 -24.27 25.49
N LYS A 234 9.30 -25.17 24.51
CA LYS A 234 10.52 -25.96 24.29
C LYS A 234 11.75 -25.09 23.99
N SER A 235 11.59 -23.99 23.27
CA SER A 235 12.70 -23.07 22.97
C SER A 235 13.24 -22.42 24.24
N HIS A 236 12.37 -21.97 25.14
CA HIS A 236 12.77 -21.36 26.42
C HIS A 236 13.65 -22.29 27.28
N LEU A 237 13.46 -23.62 27.18
CA LEU A 237 14.30 -24.60 27.88
C LEU A 237 15.66 -24.84 27.21
N LEU A 238 15.80 -24.54 25.92
CA LEU A 238 16.97 -24.88 25.09
C LEU A 238 17.81 -23.66 24.68
N ASP A 239 17.21 -22.46 24.64
CA ASP A 239 17.81 -21.23 24.11
C ASP A 239 18.96 -20.72 25.00
N ASP A 240 18.90 -20.94 26.32
CA ASP A 240 19.98 -20.59 27.26
C ASP A 240 21.23 -21.48 27.10
N GLY A 241 21.18 -22.51 26.23
CA GLY A 241 22.30 -23.41 25.97
C GLY A 241 22.65 -24.38 27.12
N ASN A 242 21.96 -24.29 28.25
CA ASN A 242 22.18 -25.15 29.42
C ASN A 242 21.79 -26.61 29.16
N PHE A 243 20.74 -26.83 28.37
CA PHE A 243 20.18 -28.14 28.04
C PHE A 243 20.18 -28.41 26.53
N ALA A 244 20.43 -29.66 26.16
CA ALA A 244 20.47 -30.12 24.77
C ALA A 244 19.20 -30.91 24.42
N HIS A 245 18.83 -30.90 23.13
CA HIS A 245 17.63 -31.59 22.66
C HIS A 245 17.60 -33.09 23.01
N SER A 246 18.76 -33.75 23.09
CA SER A 246 18.89 -35.16 23.50
C SER A 246 18.43 -35.44 24.93
N GLN A 247 18.56 -34.47 25.84
CA GLN A 247 18.14 -34.62 27.25
C GLN A 247 16.62 -34.56 27.36
N LEU A 248 16.00 -33.60 26.67
CA LEU A 248 14.54 -33.49 26.59
C LEU A 248 13.94 -34.74 25.92
N LYS A 249 14.53 -35.20 24.81
CA LYS A 249 14.08 -36.41 24.11
C LYS A 249 14.11 -37.64 25.02
N SER A 250 15.16 -37.80 25.82
CA SER A 250 15.27 -38.92 26.77
C SER A 250 14.23 -38.85 27.89
N LEU A 251 13.84 -37.65 28.34
CA LEU A 251 12.75 -37.50 29.32
C LEU A 251 11.37 -37.82 28.72
N VAL A 252 11.18 -37.49 27.43
CA VAL A 252 9.97 -37.87 26.68
C VAL A 252 9.91 -39.38 26.46
N GLU A 253 11.01 -40.02 26.07
CA GLU A 253 11.09 -41.48 25.90
C GLU A 253 10.87 -42.26 27.22
N LYS A 254 11.21 -41.64 28.36
CA LYS A 254 10.97 -42.19 29.71
C LYS A 254 9.56 -41.91 30.24
N ASP A 255 8.67 -41.33 29.42
CA ASP A 255 7.29 -40.96 29.78
C ASP A 255 7.13 -40.00 30.98
N LEU A 256 8.22 -39.32 31.38
CA LEU A 256 8.21 -38.36 32.48
C LEU A 256 7.69 -36.98 32.03
N VAL A 257 7.84 -36.69 30.74
CA VAL A 257 7.56 -35.41 30.12
C VAL A 257 6.86 -35.66 28.78
N GLU A 258 5.89 -34.82 28.45
CA GLU A 258 5.13 -34.86 27.20
C GLU A 258 5.47 -33.62 26.36
N GLU A 259 5.83 -33.84 25.09
CA GLU A 259 5.89 -32.77 24.08
C GLU A 259 4.55 -32.70 23.35
N TYR A 260 3.93 -31.52 23.35
CA TYR A 260 2.68 -31.24 22.65
C TYR A 260 2.80 -29.95 21.85
N PHE A 261 2.02 -29.81 20.79
CA PHE A 261 2.08 -28.66 19.90
C PHE A 261 0.86 -27.78 20.12
N LEU A 262 1.08 -26.50 20.38
CA LEU A 262 0.03 -25.50 20.38
C LEU A 262 0.20 -24.60 19.16
N GLN A 263 -0.94 -24.25 18.54
CA GLN A 263 -0.96 -23.18 17.56
C GLN A 263 -0.78 -21.86 18.29
N VAL A 264 0.30 -21.14 17.97
CA VAL A 264 0.58 -19.83 18.56
C VAL A 264 0.45 -18.78 17.46
N ASP A 265 -0.29 -17.70 17.76
CA ASP A 265 -0.38 -16.53 16.90
C ASP A 265 1.04 -15.97 16.66
N ARG A 266 1.33 -15.57 15.43
CA ARG A 266 2.60 -14.91 15.08
C ARG A 266 2.59 -13.44 15.51
N LEU A 267 1.41 -12.92 15.81
CA LEU A 267 1.20 -11.56 16.32
C LEU A 267 1.57 -11.49 17.81
N GLU A 268 2.56 -10.65 18.14
CA GLU A 268 2.88 -10.31 19.52
C GLU A 268 1.77 -9.41 20.08
N SER A 269 1.12 -9.82 21.18
CA SER A 269 0.13 -9.00 21.88
C SER A 269 0.74 -8.34 23.10
N TYR A 270 0.42 -7.07 23.32
CA TYR A 270 0.78 -6.35 24.54
C TYR A 270 -0.12 -6.79 25.72
N GLU A 271 0.49 -7.18 26.84
CA GLU A 271 -0.17 -7.64 28.07
C GLU A 271 0.07 -6.66 29.27
N GLY A 272 0.17 -5.36 29.00
CA GLY A 272 0.37 -4.35 30.06
C GLY A 272 -0.92 -3.72 30.59
N GLU A 273 -0.78 -2.83 31.57
CA GLU A 273 -1.90 -2.09 32.19
C GLU A 273 -2.48 -1.02 31.26
N THR A 274 -3.82 -0.91 31.27
CA THR A 274 -4.59 0.05 30.46
C THR A 274 -4.50 1.48 31.02
N GLU A 275 -4.16 2.46 30.18
CA GLU A 275 -4.21 3.89 30.53
C GLU A 275 -5.56 4.53 30.13
N GLN A 276 -6.03 5.50 30.93
CA GLN A 276 -7.20 6.32 30.60
C GLN A 276 -6.84 7.46 29.62
N LEU A 277 -7.80 7.85 28.78
CA LEU A 277 -7.63 8.96 27.83
C LEU A 277 -7.60 10.32 28.56
N GLU A 278 -6.81 11.25 28.02
CA GLU A 278 -6.81 12.64 28.47
C GLU A 278 -8.16 13.32 28.20
N GLU A 279 -8.58 14.24 29.07
CA GLU A 279 -9.82 14.99 28.86
C GLU A 279 -9.74 15.88 27.62
N LEU A 280 -10.79 15.83 26.79
CA LEU A 280 -10.94 16.72 25.63
C LEU A 280 -11.02 18.19 26.05
N THR A 281 -10.41 19.08 25.26
CA THR A 281 -10.60 20.53 25.40
C THR A 281 -12.04 20.95 25.08
N GLU A 282 -12.47 22.14 25.49
CA GLU A 282 -13.83 22.62 25.19
C GLU A 282 -14.11 22.75 23.68
N GLU A 283 -13.10 23.14 22.87
CA GLU A 283 -13.23 23.15 21.40
C GLU A 283 -13.39 21.73 20.84
N GLN A 284 -12.62 20.77 21.36
CA GLN A 284 -12.73 19.37 20.97
C GLN A 284 -14.09 18.77 21.39
N LYS A 285 -14.61 19.11 22.58
CA LYS A 285 -15.96 18.70 23.01
C LYS A 285 -17.03 19.25 22.07
N ARG A 286 -16.94 20.51 21.65
CA ARG A 286 -17.85 21.09 20.64
C ARG A 286 -17.74 20.33 19.31
N ALA A 287 -16.53 20.12 18.81
CA ALA A 287 -16.30 19.39 17.57
C ALA A 287 -16.85 17.96 17.63
N ARG A 288 -16.68 17.26 18.76
CA ARG A 288 -17.28 15.95 19.01
C ARG A 288 -18.80 16.00 18.93
N ASN A 289 -19.45 16.96 19.60
CA ASN A 289 -20.90 17.10 19.55
C ASN A 289 -21.41 17.33 18.12
N GLU A 290 -20.67 18.10 17.31
CA GLU A 290 -21.00 18.28 15.90
C GLU A 290 -20.81 17.00 15.07
N ILE A 291 -19.78 16.19 15.36
CA ILE A 291 -19.57 14.88 14.74
C ILE A 291 -20.74 13.94 15.05
N VAL A 292 -21.11 13.83 16.33
CA VAL A 292 -22.21 12.97 16.79
C VAL A 292 -23.53 13.39 16.14
N ALA A 293 -23.87 14.68 16.15
CA ALA A 293 -25.07 15.20 15.50
C ALA A 293 -25.08 14.91 13.99
N ALA A 294 -23.94 15.02 13.31
CA ALA A 294 -23.84 14.66 11.90
C ALA A 294 -24.11 13.17 11.66
N PHE A 295 -23.60 12.30 12.53
CA PHE A 295 -23.82 10.86 12.43
C PHE A 295 -25.28 10.46 12.65
N GLU A 296 -25.96 11.13 13.58
CA GLU A 296 -27.40 11.00 13.83
C GLU A 296 -28.23 11.45 12.62
N GLU A 297 -27.82 12.52 11.93
CA GLU A 297 -28.41 12.98 10.67
C GLU A 297 -28.08 12.08 9.46
N GLY A 298 -27.22 11.08 9.65
CA GLY A 298 -26.77 10.19 8.58
C GLY A 298 -25.71 10.76 7.65
N LYS A 299 -25.01 11.83 8.08
CA LYS A 299 -23.93 12.48 7.32
C LYS A 299 -22.57 11.99 7.78
N ASN A 300 -21.66 11.82 6.82
CA ASN A 300 -20.23 11.64 7.10
C ASN A 300 -19.57 12.99 7.38
N VAL A 301 -18.41 12.98 8.04
CA VAL A 301 -17.73 14.20 8.50
C VAL A 301 -16.41 14.42 7.79
N LEU A 302 -16.16 15.67 7.40
CA LEU A 302 -14.82 16.19 7.11
C LEU A 302 -14.33 16.96 8.34
N LEU A 303 -13.37 16.39 9.06
CA LEU A 303 -12.70 17.02 10.18
C LEU A 303 -11.50 17.83 9.66
N HIS A 304 -11.71 19.13 9.50
CA HIS A 304 -10.69 20.08 9.09
C HIS A 304 -10.06 20.72 10.34
N GLY A 305 -8.95 20.16 10.78
CA GLY A 305 -8.24 20.66 11.95
C GLY A 305 -6.81 21.00 11.63
N VAL A 306 -6.34 22.19 12.03
CA VAL A 306 -4.94 22.62 11.85
C VAL A 306 -3.96 21.56 12.37
N THR A 307 -2.72 21.56 11.91
CA THR A 307 -1.70 20.65 12.45
C THR A 307 -1.64 20.80 13.97
N SER A 308 -1.60 19.67 14.68
CA SER A 308 -1.49 19.66 16.15
C SER A 308 -2.72 20.18 16.90
N SER A 309 -3.90 20.24 16.27
CA SER A 309 -5.20 20.54 16.92
C SER A 309 -5.77 19.38 17.77
N GLY A 310 -5.11 18.22 17.77
CA GLY A 310 -5.57 17.04 18.50
C GLY A 310 -6.67 16.22 17.81
N LYS A 311 -6.75 16.24 16.46
CA LYS A 311 -7.64 15.37 15.67
C LYS A 311 -7.62 13.91 16.13
N THR A 312 -6.44 13.39 16.46
CA THR A 312 -6.24 12.03 16.96
C THR A 312 -7.05 11.75 18.22
N HIS A 313 -7.19 12.70 19.15
CA HIS A 313 -8.00 12.51 20.36
C HIS A 313 -9.48 12.36 20.02
N LEU A 314 -9.98 13.15 19.06
CA LEU A 314 -11.36 12.98 18.56
C LEU A 314 -11.55 11.61 17.89
N TYR A 315 -10.57 11.12 17.13
CA TYR A 315 -10.65 9.77 16.56
C TYR A 315 -10.77 8.73 17.67
N LEU A 316 -9.90 8.79 18.69
CA LEU A 316 -9.86 7.81 19.78
C LEU A 316 -11.19 7.75 20.56
N GLU A 317 -11.81 8.90 20.84
CA GLU A 317 -13.12 8.97 21.51
C GLU A 317 -14.24 8.36 20.66
N ASN A 318 -14.29 8.68 19.37
CA ASN A 318 -15.29 8.10 18.46
C ASN A 318 -15.05 6.59 18.23
N ILE A 319 -13.79 6.15 18.19
CA ILE A 319 -13.43 4.73 18.15
C ILE A 319 -13.97 4.04 19.39
N GLU A 320 -13.77 4.61 20.58
CA GLU A 320 -14.22 4.02 21.84
C GLU A 320 -15.74 3.88 21.92
N GLU A 321 -16.50 4.93 21.58
CA GLU A 321 -17.97 4.85 21.55
C GLU A 321 -18.46 3.76 20.58
N THR A 322 -17.84 3.67 19.41
CA THR A 322 -18.19 2.67 18.39
C THR A 322 -17.88 1.24 18.86
N VAL A 323 -16.72 1.04 19.49
CA VAL A 323 -16.34 -0.27 20.03
C VAL A 323 -17.21 -0.63 21.24
N ALA A 324 -17.57 0.34 22.08
CA ALA A 324 -18.51 0.15 23.20
C ALA A 324 -19.91 -0.25 22.72
N ALA A 325 -20.32 0.21 21.53
CA ALA A 325 -21.54 -0.25 20.85
C ALA A 325 -21.40 -1.66 20.22
N GLY A 326 -20.24 -2.32 20.37
CA GLY A 326 -19.96 -3.67 19.86
C GLY A 326 -19.58 -3.72 18.38
N LEU A 327 -19.41 -2.56 17.73
CA LEU A 327 -19.10 -2.45 16.30
C LEU A 327 -17.57 -2.44 16.05
N ASN A 328 -17.17 -2.78 14.83
CA ASN A 328 -15.78 -2.70 14.40
C ASN A 328 -15.42 -1.30 13.90
N VAL A 329 -14.15 -0.94 14.05
CA VAL A 329 -13.60 0.33 13.56
C VAL A 329 -12.40 0.07 12.66
N LEU A 330 -12.35 0.79 11.54
CA LEU A 330 -11.22 0.80 10.62
C LEU A 330 -10.55 2.18 10.64
N LEU A 331 -9.30 2.25 11.11
CA LEU A 331 -8.44 3.43 11.01
C LEU A 331 -7.49 3.27 9.82
N LEU A 332 -7.72 4.06 8.76
CA LEU A 332 -6.88 4.13 7.59
C LEU A 332 -5.83 5.23 7.73
N LEU A 333 -4.60 4.87 7.39
CA LEU A 333 -3.45 5.76 7.33
C LEU A 333 -2.78 5.69 5.95
N PRO A 334 -2.13 6.77 5.47
CA PRO A 334 -1.45 6.76 4.18
C PRO A 334 -0.32 5.72 4.12
N GLU A 335 0.47 5.64 5.20
CA GLU A 335 1.62 4.75 5.37
C GLU A 335 1.72 4.30 6.84
N ILE A 336 2.51 3.26 7.12
CA ILE A 336 2.68 2.65 8.47
C ILE A 336 3.47 3.55 9.44
N ALA A 337 3.69 4.82 9.09
CA ALA A 337 4.29 5.79 10.00
C ALA A 337 3.20 6.33 10.95
N LEU A 338 2.67 5.45 11.78
CA LEU A 338 1.98 5.86 13.00
C LEU A 338 3.03 6.45 13.93
N THR A 339 2.72 7.55 14.62
CA THR A 339 3.55 7.94 15.76
C THR A 339 3.57 6.76 16.74
N LYS A 340 4.77 6.35 17.20
CA LYS A 340 4.93 5.29 18.24
C LYS A 340 3.91 5.50 19.37
N GLN A 341 3.67 6.76 19.74
CA GLN A 341 2.70 7.16 20.75
C GLN A 341 1.25 6.69 20.49
N THR A 342 0.69 6.89 19.29
CA THR A 342 -0.72 6.53 19.04
C THR A 342 -0.90 5.02 18.91
N ALA A 343 0.08 4.32 18.30
CA ALA A 343 0.06 2.86 18.21
C ALA A 343 0.13 2.23 19.60
N VAL A 344 1.09 2.67 20.43
CA VAL A 344 1.24 2.22 21.82
C VAL A 344 -0.02 2.52 22.64
N ARG A 345 -0.63 3.70 22.46
CA ARG A 345 -1.90 4.04 23.15
C ARG A 345 -3.04 3.08 22.79
N LEU A 346 -3.19 2.76 21.50
CA LEU A 346 -4.19 1.80 21.05
C LEU A 346 -3.87 0.38 21.54
N GLU A 347 -2.60 -0.02 21.52
CA GLU A 347 -2.15 -1.33 22.00
C GLU A 347 -2.40 -1.52 23.49
N LYS A 348 -2.05 -0.52 24.31
CA LYS A 348 -2.31 -0.52 25.76
C LYS A 348 -3.81 -0.67 26.08
N LYS A 349 -4.70 -0.07 25.28
CA LYS A 349 -6.14 -0.04 25.56
C LYS A 349 -6.88 -1.27 25.02
N TYR A 350 -6.59 -1.67 23.79
CA TYR A 350 -7.34 -2.71 23.09
C TYR A 350 -6.64 -4.07 23.08
N GLY A 351 -5.34 -4.14 23.40
CA GLY A 351 -4.58 -5.39 23.48
C GLY A 351 -4.81 -6.28 22.27
N GLN A 352 -5.31 -7.50 22.51
CA GLN A 352 -5.62 -8.46 21.45
C GLN A 352 -6.77 -8.03 20.52
N ALA A 353 -7.65 -7.11 20.93
CA ALA A 353 -8.72 -6.59 20.06
C ALA A 353 -8.24 -5.55 19.04
N LEU A 354 -6.95 -5.19 19.05
CA LEU A 354 -6.30 -4.36 18.04
C LEU A 354 -5.63 -5.23 16.97
N GLY A 355 -5.72 -4.84 15.71
CA GLY A 355 -4.98 -5.46 14.62
C GLY A 355 -4.35 -4.44 13.69
N PHE A 356 -3.26 -4.85 13.02
CA PHE A 356 -2.58 -4.05 12.00
C PHE A 356 -2.66 -4.75 10.64
N TYR A 357 -2.90 -4.00 9.55
CA TYR A 357 -2.92 -4.55 8.20
C TYR A 357 -2.23 -3.68 7.16
N HIS A 358 -1.03 -4.11 6.75
CA HIS A 358 -0.17 -3.34 5.85
C HIS A 358 0.78 -4.18 4.99
N GLN A 359 1.37 -3.56 3.96
CA GLN A 359 2.21 -4.27 2.97
C GLN A 359 3.49 -4.89 3.53
N LYS A 360 4.03 -4.39 4.66
CA LYS A 360 5.21 -4.99 5.30
C LYS A 360 4.92 -6.32 6.00
N LEU A 361 3.64 -6.71 6.20
CA LEU A 361 3.29 -8.01 6.77
C LEU A 361 3.59 -9.12 5.76
N SER A 362 4.13 -10.22 6.25
CA SER A 362 4.22 -11.47 5.51
C SER A 362 2.83 -11.94 5.08
N ASP A 363 2.80 -12.82 4.08
CA ASP A 363 1.53 -13.36 3.59
C ASP A 363 0.79 -14.16 4.69
N PHE A 364 1.52 -14.89 5.55
CA PHE A 364 0.93 -15.64 6.66
C PHE A 364 0.33 -14.73 7.75
N GLU A 365 1.00 -13.65 8.14
CA GLU A 365 0.46 -12.67 9.10
C GLU A 365 -0.82 -12.00 8.54
N ARG A 366 -0.85 -11.72 7.24
CA ARG A 366 -2.07 -11.19 6.59
C ARG A 366 -3.23 -12.18 6.65
N VAL A 367 -2.97 -13.47 6.48
CA VAL A 367 -4.01 -14.52 6.63
C VAL A 367 -4.54 -14.56 8.07
N GLU A 368 -3.65 -14.41 9.05
CA GLU A 368 -3.98 -14.41 10.48
C GLU A 368 -4.91 -13.25 10.82
N VAL A 369 -4.52 -12.01 10.49
CA VAL A 369 -5.36 -10.82 10.69
C VAL A 369 -6.69 -10.94 9.94
N TRP A 370 -6.67 -11.46 8.71
CA TRP A 370 -7.88 -11.68 7.92
C TRP A 370 -8.86 -12.64 8.62
N ARG A 371 -8.37 -13.75 9.19
CA ARG A 371 -9.18 -14.71 9.93
C ARG A 371 -9.74 -14.11 11.22
N ARG A 372 -8.92 -13.35 11.96
CA ARG A 372 -9.33 -12.71 13.22
C ARG A 372 -10.40 -11.63 12.99
N ILE A 373 -10.30 -10.86 11.90
CA ILE A 373 -11.37 -9.93 11.47
C ILE A 373 -12.64 -10.71 11.09
N ARG A 374 -12.53 -11.78 10.29
CA ARG A 374 -13.68 -12.63 9.95
C ARG A 374 -14.36 -13.20 11.19
N ASN A 375 -13.60 -13.55 12.23
CA ASN A 375 -14.12 -14.07 13.50
C ASN A 375 -14.62 -12.97 14.45
N ASN A 376 -14.49 -11.70 14.09
CA ASN A 376 -14.82 -10.54 14.91
C ASN A 376 -14.04 -10.45 16.24
N GLU A 377 -12.81 -10.98 16.24
CA GLU A 377 -11.88 -10.91 17.37
C GLU A 377 -11.18 -9.55 17.44
N ILE A 378 -10.87 -8.96 16.28
CA ILE A 378 -10.30 -7.61 16.18
C ILE A 378 -11.45 -6.60 16.12
N LYS A 379 -11.51 -5.68 17.09
CA LYS A 379 -12.49 -4.59 17.16
C LYS A 379 -11.98 -3.31 16.51
N VAL A 380 -10.69 -3.04 16.62
CA VAL A 380 -10.05 -1.89 15.99
C VAL A 380 -8.99 -2.39 15.03
N LEU A 381 -9.14 -2.08 13.75
CA LEU A 381 -8.12 -2.38 12.76
C LEU A 381 -7.45 -1.10 12.29
N VAL A 382 -6.14 -1.05 12.44
CA VAL A 382 -5.29 -0.02 11.85
C VAL A 382 -4.71 -0.54 10.55
N GLY A 383 -4.88 0.19 9.46
CA GLY A 383 -4.40 -0.30 8.18
C GLY A 383 -4.12 0.76 7.14
N THR A 384 -3.58 0.28 6.03
CA THR A 384 -3.48 1.06 4.79
C THR A 384 -4.66 0.75 3.88
N ARG A 385 -4.71 1.36 2.70
CA ARG A 385 -5.79 1.20 1.70
C ARG A 385 -6.31 -0.24 1.47
N ASN A 386 -5.47 -1.27 1.57
CA ASN A 386 -5.90 -2.65 1.33
C ASN A 386 -6.78 -3.22 2.47
N ALA A 387 -6.80 -2.58 3.63
CA ALA A 387 -7.64 -2.99 4.76
C ALA A 387 -9.14 -2.86 4.46
N LEU A 388 -9.54 -2.02 3.50
CA LEU A 388 -10.93 -1.89 3.02
C LEU A 388 -11.51 -3.20 2.46
N PHE A 389 -10.65 -4.16 2.09
CA PHE A 389 -11.09 -5.43 1.50
C PHE A 389 -11.30 -6.55 2.53
N LEU A 390 -11.05 -6.29 3.82
CA LEU A 390 -11.16 -7.30 4.86
C LEU A 390 -12.63 -7.59 5.21
N PRO A 391 -12.94 -8.83 5.64
CA PRO A 391 -14.31 -9.31 5.84
C PRO A 391 -14.87 -8.87 7.20
N PHE A 392 -15.11 -7.56 7.38
CA PHE A 392 -15.72 -7.04 8.60
C PHE A 392 -17.13 -7.60 8.78
N ARG A 393 -17.53 -7.95 10.01
CA ARG A 393 -18.91 -8.38 10.25
C ARG A 393 -19.86 -7.22 10.50
N ASN A 394 -19.39 -6.20 11.23
CA ASN A 394 -20.22 -5.11 11.72
C ASN A 394 -19.41 -3.82 11.81
N LEU A 395 -18.92 -3.34 10.66
CA LEU A 395 -18.14 -2.11 10.55
C LEU A 395 -18.99 -0.87 10.85
N GLY A 396 -18.75 -0.22 11.99
CA GLY A 396 -19.50 0.96 12.44
C GLY A 396 -18.85 2.29 12.05
N LEU A 397 -17.52 2.34 12.06
CA LEU A 397 -16.78 3.58 11.82
C LEU A 397 -15.55 3.32 10.95
N ILE A 398 -15.32 4.21 9.97
CA ILE A 398 -14.08 4.30 9.22
C ILE A 398 -13.48 5.69 9.45
N VAL A 399 -12.26 5.75 9.95
CA VAL A 399 -11.49 6.99 10.07
C VAL A 399 -10.40 6.97 9.00
N VAL A 400 -10.36 8.00 8.15
CA VAL A 400 -9.31 8.17 7.15
C VAL A 400 -8.48 9.38 7.55
N ASP A 401 -7.30 9.14 8.12
CA ASP A 401 -6.40 10.22 8.48
C ASP A 401 -5.58 10.68 7.28
N GLU A 402 -5.21 11.96 7.27
CA GLU A 402 -4.56 12.64 6.15
C GLU A 402 -5.21 12.30 4.80
N GLU A 403 -6.54 12.41 4.71
CA GLU A 403 -7.37 11.96 3.57
C GLU A 403 -6.90 12.47 2.20
N HIS A 404 -6.21 13.61 2.17
CA HIS A 404 -5.69 14.24 0.98
C HIS A 404 -4.47 13.50 0.38
N ASP A 405 -3.85 12.56 1.11
CA ASP A 405 -2.61 11.90 0.70
C ASP A 405 -2.80 11.02 -0.55
N THR A 406 -1.89 11.17 -1.52
CA THR A 406 -1.87 10.40 -2.76
C THR A 406 -1.68 8.89 -2.57
N ALA A 407 -1.20 8.42 -1.42
CA ALA A 407 -1.02 6.99 -1.11
C ALA A 407 -2.34 6.20 -1.16
N TYR A 408 -3.47 6.86 -0.88
CA TYR A 408 -4.81 6.30 -0.99
C TYR A 408 -5.24 6.00 -2.43
N ARG A 409 -4.47 6.45 -3.43
CA ARG A 409 -4.79 6.27 -4.85
C ARG A 409 -3.66 5.62 -5.64
N PRO A 410 -3.54 4.28 -5.61
CA PRO A 410 -2.53 3.55 -6.40
C PRO A 410 -2.64 3.82 -7.90
N ARG A 411 -1.49 4.00 -8.55
CA ARG A 411 -1.37 3.98 -10.03
C ARG A 411 -0.59 2.79 -10.58
N GLU A 412 0.03 2.00 -9.70
CA GLU A 412 0.96 0.94 -10.12
C GLU A 412 0.30 -0.44 -10.18
N VAL A 413 -0.68 -0.69 -9.31
CA VAL A 413 -1.33 -2.00 -9.14
C VAL A 413 -2.84 -1.83 -9.31
N ALA A 414 -3.42 -2.59 -10.23
CA ALA A 414 -4.86 -2.66 -10.41
C ALA A 414 -5.51 -3.48 -9.26
N PRO A 415 -6.75 -3.13 -8.83
CA PRO A 415 -7.59 -2.03 -9.30
C PRO A 415 -7.06 -0.63 -8.94
N TYR A 416 -7.25 0.35 -9.84
CA TYR A 416 -6.84 1.76 -9.65
C TYR A 416 -7.92 2.57 -8.94
N PHE A 417 -8.25 2.20 -7.71
CA PHE A 417 -9.32 2.83 -6.93
C PHE A 417 -8.79 3.97 -6.03
N ASN A 418 -9.71 4.81 -5.52
CA ASN A 418 -9.41 5.78 -4.47
C ASN A 418 -9.95 5.25 -3.14
N ALA A 419 -9.05 4.89 -2.22
CA ALA A 419 -9.43 4.33 -0.92
C ALA A 419 -10.25 5.30 -0.06
N ARG A 420 -10.01 6.61 -0.16
CA ARG A 420 -10.82 7.61 0.56
C ARG A 420 -12.27 7.59 0.12
N ASP A 421 -12.51 7.76 -1.19
CA ASP A 421 -13.87 7.77 -1.73
C ASP A 421 -14.56 6.41 -1.53
N SER A 422 -13.78 5.33 -1.66
CA SER A 422 -14.28 3.97 -1.43
C SER A 422 -14.64 3.70 0.03
N SER A 423 -14.02 4.41 0.99
CA SER A 423 -14.38 4.32 2.41
C SER A 423 -15.78 4.86 2.67
N LEU A 424 -16.15 5.98 2.02
CA LEU A 424 -17.50 6.55 2.13
C LEU A 424 -18.57 5.56 1.67
N ILE A 425 -18.29 4.84 0.58
CA ILE A 425 -19.21 3.85 0.00
C ILE A 425 -19.23 2.55 0.79
N LEU A 426 -18.08 2.07 1.26
CA LEU A 426 -18.00 0.89 2.11
C LEU A 426 -18.82 1.09 3.40
N ALA A 427 -18.69 2.25 4.04
CA ALA A 427 -19.47 2.57 5.22
C ALA A 427 -20.98 2.57 4.93
N GLU A 428 -21.42 3.03 3.76
CA GLU A 428 -22.84 3.00 3.36
C GLU A 428 -23.38 1.55 3.32
N PHE A 429 -22.63 0.60 2.74
CA PHE A 429 -23.04 -0.81 2.69
C PHE A 429 -23.16 -1.45 4.09
N TYR A 430 -22.31 -1.06 5.03
CA TYR A 430 -22.37 -1.56 6.41
C TYR A 430 -23.27 -0.72 7.34
N GLY A 431 -23.89 0.36 6.83
CA GLY A 431 -24.64 1.31 7.66
C GLY A 431 -23.78 2.12 8.64
N GLY A 432 -22.46 2.12 8.46
CA GLY A 432 -21.49 2.84 9.28
C GLY A 432 -21.34 4.32 8.90
N ARG A 433 -20.36 4.96 9.54
CA ARG A 433 -20.01 6.37 9.33
C ARG A 433 -18.53 6.56 9.03
N VAL A 434 -18.20 7.70 8.43
CA VAL A 434 -16.82 8.03 8.05
C VAL A 434 -16.41 9.39 8.59
N ILE A 435 -15.19 9.44 9.13
CA ILE A 435 -14.46 10.68 9.44
C ILE A 435 -13.30 10.79 8.46
N LEU A 436 -13.33 11.81 7.62
CA LEU A 436 -12.19 12.22 6.80
C LEU A 436 -11.41 13.29 7.56
N GLY A 437 -10.20 12.95 7.99
CA GLY A 437 -9.35 13.81 8.77
C GLY A 437 -8.26 14.47 7.94
N SER A 438 -8.10 15.79 8.05
CA SER A 438 -6.99 16.48 7.40
C SER A 438 -6.73 17.86 7.99
N ALA A 439 -5.46 18.28 8.00
CA ALA A 439 -5.12 19.70 8.17
C ALA A 439 -5.24 20.49 6.87
N THR A 440 -5.12 19.82 5.73
CA THR A 440 -5.25 20.41 4.40
C THR A 440 -6.13 19.50 3.55
N PRO A 441 -7.46 19.51 3.75
CA PRO A 441 -8.40 18.69 2.99
C PRO A 441 -8.15 18.74 1.48
N SER A 442 -8.46 17.64 0.78
CA SER A 442 -8.50 17.66 -0.68
C SER A 442 -9.59 18.63 -1.13
N VAL A 443 -9.37 19.29 -2.27
CA VAL A 443 -10.36 20.23 -2.84
C VAL A 443 -11.69 19.53 -3.11
N GLU A 444 -11.67 18.24 -3.47
CA GLU A 444 -12.89 17.43 -3.65
C GLU A 444 -13.64 17.20 -2.33
N SER A 445 -12.95 16.85 -1.24
CA SER A 445 -13.56 16.66 0.08
C SER A 445 -14.12 17.97 0.63
N TYR A 446 -13.36 19.06 0.49
CA TYR A 446 -13.81 20.39 0.90
C TYR A 446 -15.05 20.84 0.10
N TRP A 447 -15.07 20.60 -1.21
CA TRP A 447 -16.24 20.87 -2.04
C TRP A 447 -17.46 20.05 -1.63
N LEU A 448 -17.29 18.76 -1.29
CA LEU A 448 -18.40 17.94 -0.78
C LEU A 448 -18.98 18.54 0.51
N ALA A 449 -18.11 19.01 1.40
CA ALA A 449 -18.54 19.64 2.64
C ALA A 449 -19.26 20.97 2.42
N GLN A 450 -18.77 21.82 1.50
CA GLN A 450 -19.45 23.06 1.10
C GLN A 450 -20.83 22.84 0.44
N ASN A 451 -21.05 21.68 -0.16
CA ASN A 451 -22.32 21.31 -0.81
C ASN A 451 -23.21 20.42 0.10
N ASP A 452 -22.98 20.43 1.41
CA ASP A 452 -23.75 19.68 2.42
C ASP A 452 -23.81 18.16 2.19
N ARG A 453 -22.84 17.60 1.44
CA ARG A 453 -22.67 16.14 1.26
C ARG A 453 -21.86 15.51 2.39
N LEU A 454 -21.01 16.31 3.02
CA LEU A 454 -20.28 15.99 4.25
C LEU A 454 -20.54 17.12 5.24
N LYS A 455 -20.57 16.82 6.54
CA LYS A 455 -20.53 17.87 7.56
C LYS A 455 -19.08 18.36 7.69
N LEU A 456 -18.86 19.66 7.48
CA LEU A 456 -17.57 20.28 7.84
C LEU A 456 -17.54 20.53 9.34
N VAL A 457 -16.56 19.94 10.03
CA VAL A 457 -16.25 20.22 11.44
C VAL A 457 -14.86 20.81 11.49
N THR A 458 -14.71 21.99 12.07
CA THR A 458 -13.43 22.72 12.09
C THR A 458 -12.80 22.74 13.48
N LEU A 459 -11.49 22.49 13.54
CA LEU A 459 -10.67 22.76 14.73
C LEU A 459 -9.66 23.85 14.39
N SER A 460 -9.88 25.02 14.96
CA SER A 460 -9.15 26.24 14.63
C SER A 460 -7.97 26.52 15.55
N GLU A 461 -8.01 26.05 16.80
CA GLU A 461 -6.90 26.26 17.73
C GLU A 461 -5.89 25.09 17.70
N ARG A 462 -4.60 25.43 17.77
CA ARG A 462 -3.55 24.45 18.07
C ARG A 462 -3.66 24.02 19.53
N PHE A 463 -3.36 22.77 19.82
CA PHE A 463 -3.22 22.29 21.19
C PHE A 463 -2.21 23.16 21.94
N GLY A 464 -2.62 23.77 23.06
CA GLY A 464 -1.78 24.69 23.84
C GLY A 464 -1.87 26.19 23.47
N LYS A 465 -2.76 26.60 22.54
CA LYS A 465 -2.96 28.03 22.13
C LYS A 465 -1.73 28.72 21.52
N VAL A 466 -0.93 27.96 20.78
CA VAL A 466 0.29 28.44 20.11
C VAL A 466 -0.04 29.10 18.76
N SER A 467 0.62 30.21 18.41
CA SER A 467 0.44 30.94 17.14
C SER A 467 0.82 30.12 15.90
N LEU A 468 0.22 30.48 14.76
CA LEU A 468 0.63 29.97 13.45
C LEU A 468 1.96 30.62 13.02
N PRO A 469 2.81 29.90 12.27
CA PRO A 469 4.10 30.42 11.87
C PRO A 469 3.98 31.60 10.91
N GLN A 470 4.99 32.47 10.91
CA GLN A 470 5.05 33.60 9.99
C GLN A 470 5.62 33.17 8.63
N PHE A 471 4.85 33.42 7.56
CA PHE A 471 5.26 33.14 6.19
C PHE A 471 5.96 34.35 5.56
N GLU A 472 7.12 34.11 4.95
CA GLU A 472 7.87 35.10 4.20
C GLU A 472 8.18 34.61 2.78
N LEU A 473 7.89 35.43 1.78
CA LEU A 473 8.19 35.15 0.37
C LEU A 473 9.49 35.84 -0.01
N ILE A 474 10.43 35.08 -0.56
CA ILE A 474 11.77 35.57 -0.95
C ILE A 474 11.89 35.52 -2.47
N ASP A 475 12.17 36.67 -3.08
CA ASP A 475 12.46 36.77 -4.51
C ASP A 475 13.90 36.31 -4.81
N PHE A 476 14.02 35.10 -5.34
CA PHE A 476 15.32 34.55 -5.69
C PHE A 476 15.94 35.21 -6.93
N LYS A 477 15.10 35.68 -7.87
CA LYS A 477 15.56 36.34 -9.09
C LYS A 477 16.29 37.63 -8.74
N GLU A 478 15.72 38.41 -7.82
CA GLU A 478 16.35 39.63 -7.32
C GLU A 478 17.66 39.34 -6.56
N ALA A 479 17.68 38.31 -5.71
CA ALA A 479 18.88 37.89 -5.00
C ALA A 479 20.02 37.51 -5.96
N GLN A 480 19.71 36.78 -7.04
CA GLN A 480 20.69 36.42 -8.08
C GLN A 480 21.23 37.66 -8.81
N GLN A 481 20.36 38.60 -9.19
CA GLN A 481 20.78 39.84 -9.85
C GLN A 481 21.71 40.68 -8.98
N ARG A 482 21.46 40.71 -7.67
CA ARG A 482 22.29 41.41 -6.69
C ARG A 482 23.56 40.63 -6.29
N LYS A 483 23.80 39.45 -6.86
CA LYS A 483 24.89 38.53 -6.52
C LYS A 483 24.92 38.15 -5.03
N LYS A 484 23.76 38.10 -4.37
CA LYS A 484 23.57 37.73 -2.96
C LYS A 484 23.02 36.30 -2.84
N VAL A 485 23.66 35.37 -3.54
CA VAL A 485 23.26 33.95 -3.56
C VAL A 485 24.49 33.07 -3.35
N SER A 486 24.32 32.01 -2.57
CA SER A 486 25.27 30.91 -2.49
C SER A 486 24.55 29.64 -2.92
N GLY A 487 24.92 29.14 -4.10
CA GLY A 487 24.26 28.01 -4.76
C GLY A 487 22.73 28.17 -4.89
N ASN A 488 21.97 27.37 -4.14
CA ASN A 488 20.51 27.34 -4.15
C ASN A 488 19.86 28.26 -3.12
N PHE A 489 20.64 28.96 -2.29
CA PHE A 489 20.13 29.78 -1.20
C PHE A 489 20.44 31.26 -1.44
N SER A 490 19.47 32.13 -1.15
CA SER A 490 19.72 33.56 -1.02
C SER A 490 20.44 33.85 0.31
N GLN A 491 21.19 34.95 0.35
CA GLN A 491 21.89 35.35 1.57
C GLN A 491 20.93 35.49 2.76
N HIS A 492 19.73 36.02 2.53
CA HIS A 492 18.73 36.17 3.58
C HIS A 492 18.32 34.83 4.19
N VAL A 493 18.12 33.78 3.38
CA VAL A 493 17.84 32.43 3.91
C VAL A 493 19.02 31.91 4.75
N LEU A 494 20.26 32.13 4.30
CA LEU A 494 21.44 31.68 5.04
C LEU A 494 21.61 32.41 6.37
N ASP A 495 21.31 33.71 6.41
CA ASP A 495 21.37 34.52 7.62
C ASP A 495 20.36 33.99 8.67
N GLU A 496 19.13 33.69 8.25
CA GLU A 496 18.07 33.14 9.11
C GLU A 496 18.41 31.72 9.63
N ILE A 497 19.00 30.87 8.77
CA ILE A 497 19.50 29.56 9.20
C ILE A 497 20.58 29.74 10.26
N THR A 498 21.53 30.66 10.03
CA THR A 498 22.64 30.91 10.95
C THR A 498 22.14 31.39 12.32
N GLU A 499 21.17 32.30 12.34
CA GLU A 499 20.58 32.81 13.58
C GLU A 499 19.89 31.70 14.40
N ASN A 500 19.13 30.82 13.74
CA ASN A 500 18.48 29.69 14.40
C ASN A 500 19.49 28.70 14.98
N LEU A 501 20.55 28.38 14.22
CA LEU A 501 21.63 27.50 14.71
C LEU A 501 22.37 28.10 15.90
N GLN A 502 22.60 29.43 15.93
CA GLN A 502 23.20 30.11 17.07
C GLN A 502 22.33 30.04 18.33
N GLN A 503 21.01 30.02 18.16
CA GLN A 503 20.04 29.83 19.24
C GLN A 503 19.86 28.36 19.65
N LYS A 504 20.56 27.42 18.99
CA LYS A 504 20.40 25.96 19.13
C LYS A 504 19.01 25.45 18.74
N ASN A 505 18.34 26.16 17.83
CA ASN A 505 17.10 25.70 17.24
C ASN A 505 17.40 24.79 16.04
N GLN A 506 16.51 23.84 15.76
CA GLN A 506 16.63 22.98 14.59
C GLN A 506 16.02 23.65 13.36
N VAL A 507 16.59 23.36 12.19
CA VAL A 507 16.16 23.90 10.90
C VAL A 507 15.73 22.79 9.96
N MET A 508 14.61 23.02 9.26
CA MET A 508 14.09 22.09 8.25
C MET A 508 14.18 22.68 6.85
N ILE A 509 14.77 21.94 5.92
CA ILE A 509 14.90 22.32 4.52
C ILE A 509 14.09 21.36 3.64
N LEU A 510 13.01 21.88 3.07
CA LEU A 510 12.12 21.11 2.20
C LEU A 510 12.49 21.30 0.73
N HIS A 511 12.80 20.20 0.06
CA HIS A 511 12.99 20.20 -1.38
C HIS A 511 12.16 19.11 -2.06
N ASN A 512 11.35 19.49 -3.05
CA ASN A 512 10.54 18.52 -3.78
C ASN A 512 11.42 17.71 -4.74
N ARG A 513 11.47 16.39 -4.55
CA ARG A 513 12.24 15.45 -5.38
C ARG A 513 11.57 15.10 -6.72
N ARG A 514 10.28 15.38 -6.91
CA ARG A 514 9.56 14.98 -8.13
C ARG A 514 9.91 15.90 -9.30
N GLY A 515 10.88 15.49 -10.11
CA GLY A 515 11.20 16.15 -11.39
C GLY A 515 12.67 16.08 -11.82
N TYR A 516 13.59 15.77 -10.91
CA TYR A 516 15.03 15.74 -11.22
C TYR A 516 15.64 14.38 -10.90
N ALA A 517 15.98 13.65 -11.96
CA ALA A 517 16.96 12.58 -11.89
C ALA A 517 18.37 13.19 -11.86
N ASN A 518 19.31 12.58 -11.13
CA ASN A 518 20.74 12.67 -11.43
C ASN A 518 20.92 12.32 -12.91
N VAL A 519 21.18 13.27 -13.80
CA VAL A 519 21.44 12.97 -15.21
C VAL A 519 22.90 13.31 -15.52
N VAL A 520 23.47 12.61 -16.50
CA VAL A 520 24.76 12.97 -17.07
C VAL A 520 24.45 13.87 -18.26
N GLU A 521 24.80 15.15 -18.14
CA GLU A 521 24.64 16.20 -19.16
C GLU A 521 26.03 16.63 -19.68
N CYS A 522 26.18 16.75 -20.99
CA CYS A 522 27.39 17.34 -21.57
C CYS A 522 27.35 18.86 -21.49
N GLU A 523 28.35 19.49 -20.87
CA GLU A 523 28.41 20.95 -20.72
C GLU A 523 28.64 21.68 -22.06
N THR A 524 29.25 20.98 -23.03
CA THR A 524 29.58 21.57 -24.34
C THR A 524 28.38 21.58 -25.29
N CYS A 525 27.56 20.52 -25.30
CA CYS A 525 26.47 20.38 -26.28
C CYS A 525 25.08 20.10 -25.69
N GLY A 526 24.96 20.04 -24.36
CA GLY A 526 23.70 19.80 -23.63
C GLY A 526 23.13 18.39 -23.79
N HIS A 527 23.90 17.43 -24.32
CA HIS A 527 23.40 16.08 -24.52
C HIS A 527 23.24 15.34 -23.18
N VAL A 528 22.09 14.69 -22.99
CA VAL A 528 21.78 13.82 -21.84
C VAL A 528 21.61 12.37 -22.28
N SER A 529 21.96 11.42 -21.40
CA SER A 529 21.84 9.99 -21.72
C SER A 529 20.40 9.49 -21.59
N TYR A 530 19.82 9.05 -22.70
CA TYR A 530 18.47 8.46 -22.75
C TYR A 530 18.51 6.95 -22.56
N CYS A 531 17.42 6.39 -22.04
CA CYS A 531 17.27 4.94 -21.93
C CYS A 531 16.97 4.34 -23.32
N SER A 532 17.62 3.24 -23.68
CA SER A 532 17.31 2.51 -24.92
C SER A 532 15.90 1.89 -24.90
N ASN A 533 15.40 1.56 -23.72
CA ASN A 533 14.11 0.88 -23.53
C ASN A 533 12.96 1.87 -23.28
N CYS A 534 13.23 3.09 -22.83
CA CYS A 534 12.24 4.08 -22.42
C CYS A 534 12.61 5.44 -23.00
N ASP A 535 11.64 6.23 -23.45
CA ASP A 535 11.87 7.60 -23.91
C ASP A 535 11.97 8.57 -22.72
N VAL A 536 12.92 8.27 -21.85
CA VAL A 536 13.21 8.99 -20.61
C VAL A 536 14.70 9.09 -20.40
N ILE A 537 15.12 10.15 -19.72
CA ILE A 537 16.51 10.35 -19.35
C ILE A 537 16.89 9.34 -18.25
N MET A 538 18.09 8.76 -18.36
CA MET A 538 18.60 7.81 -17.37
C MET A 538 19.10 8.52 -16.11
N THR A 539 18.89 7.88 -14.95
CA THR A 539 19.31 8.40 -13.65
C THR A 539 20.66 7.84 -13.22
N TYR A 540 21.63 8.70 -13.00
CA TYR A 540 22.96 8.41 -12.50
C TYR A 540 22.97 8.16 -10.99
N HIS A 541 23.32 6.95 -10.60
CA HIS A 541 23.54 6.57 -9.21
C HIS A 541 25.03 6.71 -8.87
N LYS A 542 25.39 7.73 -8.07
CA LYS A 542 26.78 8.00 -7.67
C LYS A 542 27.43 6.83 -6.94
N PHE A 543 26.71 6.22 -5.97
CA PHE A 543 27.25 5.12 -5.14
C PHE A 543 27.68 3.89 -5.95
N SER A 544 26.94 3.54 -7.00
CA SER A 544 27.23 2.41 -7.87
C SER A 544 27.90 2.81 -9.19
N ASN A 545 28.18 4.10 -9.40
CA ASN A 545 28.73 4.69 -10.62
C ASN A 545 28.06 4.19 -11.92
N GLU A 546 26.73 4.03 -11.90
CA GLU A 546 25.95 3.51 -13.03
C GLU A 546 24.77 4.44 -13.36
N LEU A 547 24.42 4.53 -14.65
CA LEU A 547 23.16 5.07 -15.12
C LEU A 547 22.08 3.97 -15.00
N LYS A 548 20.93 4.30 -14.43
CA LYS A 548 19.79 3.40 -14.26
C LYS A 548 18.51 4.08 -14.68
N CYS A 549 17.69 3.41 -15.46
CA CYS A 549 16.34 3.86 -15.74
C CYS A 549 15.41 3.43 -14.59
N HIS A 550 14.74 4.37 -13.92
CA HIS A 550 13.78 4.05 -12.85
C HIS A 550 12.54 3.31 -13.34
N TYR A 551 12.20 3.44 -14.62
CA TYR A 551 10.98 2.84 -15.17
C TYR A 551 11.15 1.37 -15.59
N CYS A 552 12.26 1.02 -16.24
CA CYS A 552 12.49 -0.35 -16.73
C CYS A 552 13.63 -1.08 -16.02
N GLY A 553 14.37 -0.39 -15.14
CA GLY A 553 15.52 -0.96 -14.44
C GLY A 553 16.78 -1.15 -15.29
N ASN A 554 16.75 -0.77 -16.58
CA ASN A 554 17.92 -0.86 -17.46
C ASN A 554 19.10 -0.09 -16.88
N LYS A 555 20.28 -0.71 -16.93
CA LYS A 555 21.54 -0.17 -16.38
C LYS A 555 22.54 0.04 -17.51
N SER A 556 23.32 1.11 -17.42
CA SER A 556 24.47 1.36 -18.28
C SER A 556 25.59 2.02 -17.46
N SER A 557 26.83 1.90 -17.91
CA SER A 557 27.95 2.62 -17.30
C SER A 557 27.86 4.11 -17.63
N LYS A 558 28.38 4.96 -16.73
CA LYS A 558 28.61 6.37 -17.04
C LYS A 558 29.57 6.48 -18.25
N PRO A 559 29.22 7.20 -19.33
CA PRO A 559 30.14 7.38 -20.46
C PRO A 559 31.31 8.29 -20.05
N SER A 560 32.51 8.00 -20.55
CA SER A 560 33.71 8.85 -20.34
C SER A 560 33.70 10.11 -21.21
N ASN A 561 33.12 10.00 -22.41
CA ASN A 561 33.01 11.08 -23.39
C ASN A 561 31.55 11.23 -23.83
N CYS A 562 31.15 12.43 -24.22
CA CYS A 562 29.81 12.68 -24.72
C CYS A 562 29.55 11.87 -26.01
N PRO A 563 28.51 11.00 -26.07
CA PRO A 563 28.23 10.20 -27.27
C PRO A 563 27.78 11.04 -28.48
N LYS A 564 27.43 12.33 -28.28
CA LYS A 564 27.00 13.25 -29.35
C LYS A 564 28.13 14.12 -29.90
N CYS A 565 28.96 14.71 -29.05
CA CYS A 565 30.01 15.66 -29.45
C CYS A 565 31.42 15.25 -29.04
N ASN A 566 31.58 14.08 -28.42
CA ASN A 566 32.83 13.50 -27.93
C ASN A 566 33.62 14.32 -26.90
N ALA A 567 33.07 15.42 -26.39
CA ALA A 567 33.67 16.23 -25.33
C ALA A 567 33.77 15.43 -24.01
N GLU A 568 34.85 15.67 -23.26
CA GLU A 568 35.10 15.04 -21.95
C GLU A 568 34.35 15.72 -20.80
N ASN A 569 33.88 16.95 -21.02
CA ASN A 569 33.17 17.75 -20.02
C ASN A 569 31.72 17.26 -19.87
N LEU A 570 31.56 16.19 -19.11
CA LEU A 570 30.29 15.61 -18.68
C LEU A 570 30.00 16.01 -17.23
N ASN A 571 29.00 16.85 -17.05
CA ASN A 571 28.50 17.22 -15.74
C ASN A 571 27.42 16.22 -15.29
N THR A 572 27.51 15.75 -14.06
CA THR A 572 26.43 15.00 -13.44
C THR A 572 25.46 15.99 -12.82
N ARG A 573 24.55 16.52 -13.64
CA ARG A 573 23.44 17.32 -13.15
C ARG A 573 22.29 16.41 -12.78
N GLY A 574 22.14 16.11 -11.50
CA GLY A 574 20.78 16.09 -10.98
C GLY A 574 20.71 16.66 -9.61
N VAL A 575 19.60 17.35 -9.47
CA VAL A 575 19.31 18.35 -8.47
C VAL A 575 18.29 17.70 -7.57
N GLY A 576 18.79 16.97 -6.60
CA GLY A 576 17.96 16.33 -5.58
C GLY A 576 18.23 16.92 -4.22
N VAL A 577 17.51 16.41 -3.23
CA VAL A 577 17.78 16.60 -1.80
C VAL A 577 19.26 16.33 -1.46
N GLU A 578 19.92 15.42 -2.19
CA GLU A 578 21.36 15.13 -2.05
C GLU A 578 22.25 16.35 -2.31
N GLN A 579 21.97 17.12 -3.35
CA GLN A 579 22.76 18.31 -3.65
C GLN A 579 22.55 19.37 -2.57
N ILE A 580 21.30 19.56 -2.15
CA ILE A 580 20.98 20.50 -1.07
C ILE A 580 21.68 20.06 0.22
N HIS A 581 21.68 18.76 0.53
CA HIS A 581 22.41 18.20 1.68
C HIS A 581 23.92 18.43 1.60
N GLU A 582 24.57 18.09 0.48
CA GLU A 582 26.01 18.32 0.25
C GLU A 582 26.37 19.81 0.26
N GLU A 583 25.47 20.68 -0.20
CA GLU A 583 25.66 22.13 -0.21
C GLU A 583 25.51 22.73 1.18
N VAL A 584 24.45 22.37 1.91
CA VAL A 584 24.21 22.82 3.29
C VAL A 584 25.32 22.33 4.21
N SER A 585 25.76 21.07 4.08
CA SER A 585 26.90 20.53 4.86
C SER A 585 28.21 21.28 4.58
N ARG A 586 28.37 21.85 3.39
CA ARG A 586 29.55 22.68 3.05
C ARG A 586 29.41 24.11 3.57
N LEU A 587 28.20 24.66 3.60
CA LEU A 587 27.92 26.01 4.08
C LEU A 587 27.93 26.09 5.61
N PHE A 588 27.55 25.01 6.29
CA PHE A 588 27.49 24.90 7.74
C PHE A 588 28.29 23.68 8.23
N PRO A 589 29.64 23.73 8.17
CA PRO A 589 30.49 22.59 8.53
C PRO A 589 30.46 22.22 10.01
N ASP A 590 30.03 23.15 10.87
CA ASP A 590 29.92 22.96 12.33
C ASP A 590 28.56 22.40 12.77
N ALA A 591 27.59 22.30 11.85
CA ALA A 591 26.24 21.81 12.13
C ALA A 591 26.08 20.36 11.65
N GLU A 592 25.34 19.54 12.40
CA GLU A 592 25.00 18.19 12.00
C GLU A 592 23.83 18.20 11.00
N VAL A 593 24.11 17.82 9.75
CA VAL A 593 23.15 17.87 8.66
C VAL A 593 22.74 16.45 8.26
N ASP A 594 21.48 16.11 8.46
CA ASP A 594 20.93 14.81 8.08
C ASP A 594 19.98 14.91 6.87
N ARG A 595 19.82 13.78 6.18
CA ARG A 595 18.98 13.66 4.97
C ARG A 595 17.84 12.67 5.19
N MET A 596 16.64 13.07 4.77
CA MET A 596 15.44 12.24 4.83
C MET A 596 14.72 12.11 3.48
N ASP A 597 14.90 10.95 2.84
CA ASP A 597 14.21 10.58 1.60
C ASP A 597 14.08 9.06 1.40
N VAL A 598 13.30 8.65 0.40
CA VAL A 598 12.98 7.21 0.17
C VAL A 598 14.23 6.35 0.00
N ASP A 599 15.30 6.87 -0.60
CA ASP A 599 16.52 6.09 -0.84
C ASP A 599 17.40 5.95 0.41
N SER A 600 17.50 6.99 1.25
CA SER A 600 18.19 6.90 2.55
C SER A 600 17.47 5.95 3.52
N MET A 601 16.13 5.87 3.43
CA MET A 601 15.30 5.09 4.36
C MET A 601 15.05 3.63 3.97
N ARG A 602 15.78 3.07 2.98
CA ARG A 602 15.59 1.66 2.56
C ARG A 602 16.12 0.61 3.54
N ARG A 603 17.05 0.98 4.44
CA ARG A 603 17.64 0.04 5.39
C ARG A 603 16.68 -0.20 6.56
N LYS A 604 16.58 -1.45 7.03
CA LYS A 604 15.78 -1.82 8.21
C LYS A 604 16.22 -0.94 9.41
N PHE A 605 15.27 -0.32 10.10
CA PHE A 605 15.48 0.60 11.24
C PHE A 605 16.13 1.96 10.95
N ALA A 606 16.41 2.34 9.69
CA ALA A 606 17.00 3.65 9.38
C ALA A 606 16.11 4.83 9.79
N TYR A 607 14.80 4.67 9.60
CA TYR A 607 13.80 5.68 9.94
C TYR A 607 13.74 5.94 11.46
N GLU A 608 13.69 4.87 12.26
CA GLU A 608 13.62 4.96 13.72
C GLU A 608 14.86 5.63 14.31
N LYS A 609 16.06 5.27 13.82
CA LYS A 609 17.30 5.89 14.27
C LYS A 609 17.38 7.38 13.95
N LEU A 610 16.98 7.79 12.74
CA LEU A 610 17.00 9.20 12.38
C LEU A 610 15.97 9.99 13.21
N TYR A 611 14.80 9.40 13.47
CA TYR A 611 13.79 10.03 14.32
C TYR A 611 14.33 10.29 15.73
N GLU A 612 14.93 9.28 16.36
CA GLU A 612 15.53 9.40 17.70
C GLU A 612 16.64 10.46 17.73
N LYS A 613 17.46 10.56 16.67
CA LYS A 613 18.51 11.58 16.53
C LYS A 613 17.94 13.01 16.43
N ILE A 614 16.83 13.18 15.73
CA ILE A 614 16.18 14.49 15.62
C ILE A 614 15.53 14.86 16.96
N GLU A 615 14.83 13.91 17.59
CA GLU A 615 14.16 14.11 18.89
C GLU A 615 15.17 14.40 20.01
N SER A 616 16.34 13.76 20.00
CA SER A 616 17.42 14.03 20.97
C SER A 616 18.14 15.36 20.75
N GLY A 617 17.85 16.08 19.66
CA GLY A 617 18.52 17.32 19.30
C GLY A 617 19.93 17.13 18.74
N GLU A 618 20.31 15.91 18.35
CA GLU A 618 21.61 15.63 17.73
C GLU A 618 21.69 16.10 16.27
N THR A 619 20.56 16.24 15.59
CA THR A 619 20.49 16.81 14.24
C THR A 619 20.16 18.29 14.30
N ASP A 620 21.00 19.14 13.71
CA ASP A 620 20.75 20.59 13.64
C ASP A 620 19.93 20.98 12.40
N ILE A 621 20.23 20.37 11.25
CA ILE A 621 19.57 20.67 9.98
C ILE A 621 19.07 19.40 9.31
N ILE A 622 17.78 19.37 8.97
CA ILE A 622 17.15 18.23 8.28
C ILE A 622 16.81 18.63 6.86
N VAL A 623 17.38 17.94 5.88
CA VAL A 623 17.08 18.15 4.46
C VAL A 623 16.26 17.00 3.92
N GLY A 624 15.10 17.27 3.32
CA GLY A 624 14.32 16.17 2.75
C GLY A 624 13.12 16.55 1.90
N THR A 625 12.39 15.50 1.56
CA THR A 625 11.24 15.55 0.64
C THR A 625 9.92 15.56 1.42
N GLN A 626 8.80 15.34 0.71
CA GLN A 626 7.49 15.08 1.30
C GLN A 626 7.50 14.04 2.44
N MET A 627 8.49 13.15 2.54
CA MET A 627 8.60 12.25 3.69
C MET A 627 8.76 12.95 5.04
N ILE A 628 9.35 14.15 5.09
CA ILE A 628 9.50 14.90 6.34
C ILE A 628 8.14 15.39 6.88
N SER A 629 7.15 15.59 6.00
CA SER A 629 5.87 16.17 6.40
C SER A 629 4.91 15.16 7.07
N LYS A 630 5.16 13.86 6.91
CA LYS A 630 4.23 12.78 7.30
C LYS A 630 4.55 12.19 8.67
N GLY A 631 3.59 12.26 9.60
CA GLY A 631 3.55 11.39 10.79
C GLY A 631 4.67 11.57 11.82
N LEU A 632 5.51 12.60 11.70
CA LEU A 632 6.61 12.89 12.62
C LEU A 632 6.30 14.12 13.45
N ASP A 633 6.59 14.02 14.74
CA ASP A 633 6.50 15.12 15.69
C ASP A 633 7.91 15.55 16.09
N PHE A 634 8.21 16.84 15.92
CA PHE A 634 9.51 17.44 16.24
C PHE A 634 9.27 18.75 16.98
N ASP A 635 9.77 18.84 18.20
CA ASP A 635 9.41 19.93 19.13
C ASP A 635 10.31 21.17 18.97
N HIS A 636 11.51 21.02 18.43
CA HIS A 636 12.55 22.07 18.41
C HIS A 636 12.80 22.71 17.04
N ILE A 637 11.90 22.50 16.07
CA ILE A 637 12.03 23.08 14.73
C ILE A 637 11.41 24.48 14.73
N GLU A 638 12.24 25.50 14.57
CA GLU A 638 11.80 26.91 14.56
C GLU A 638 11.78 27.51 13.15
N LEU A 639 12.60 26.98 12.24
CA LEU A 639 12.71 27.48 10.87
C LEU A 639 12.43 26.39 9.84
N VAL A 640 11.50 26.66 8.93
CA VAL A 640 11.29 25.89 7.71
C VAL A 640 11.69 26.73 6.51
N THR A 641 12.51 26.19 5.62
CA THR A 641 12.89 26.87 4.38
C THR A 641 12.66 25.99 3.15
N ILE A 642 12.11 26.61 2.11
CA ILE A 642 11.83 26.00 0.81
C ILE A 642 12.66 26.76 -0.23
N PRO A 643 13.89 26.30 -0.55
CA PRO A 643 14.81 27.05 -1.41
C PRO A 643 14.35 27.17 -2.86
N ARG A 644 13.46 26.30 -3.34
CA ARG A 644 12.99 26.24 -4.73
C ARG A 644 11.51 25.88 -4.79
N ALA A 645 10.63 26.81 -4.46
CA ALA A 645 9.19 26.56 -4.43
C ALA A 645 8.60 26.32 -5.84
N ASP A 646 9.13 26.99 -6.88
CA ASP A 646 8.63 26.91 -8.26
C ASP A 646 8.57 25.47 -8.80
N HIS A 647 9.51 24.61 -8.37
CA HIS A 647 9.57 23.22 -8.81
C HIS A 647 8.30 22.42 -8.47
N MET A 648 7.54 22.84 -7.46
CA MET A 648 6.27 22.22 -7.10
C MET A 648 5.17 22.48 -8.14
N LEU A 649 5.28 23.58 -8.90
CA LEU A 649 4.28 24.03 -9.87
C LEU A 649 4.53 23.52 -11.30
N TYR A 650 5.77 23.17 -11.65
CA TYR A 650 6.14 22.74 -13.02
C TYR A 650 5.72 21.32 -13.41
N VAL A 651 4.97 20.63 -12.54
CA VAL A 651 4.41 19.31 -12.84
C VAL A 651 3.20 19.47 -13.75
N GLN A 652 3.15 18.71 -14.85
CA GLN A 652 2.03 18.69 -15.80
C GLN A 652 0.79 17.98 -15.22
N ASP A 653 0.20 18.56 -14.18
CA ASP A 653 -0.95 18.05 -13.46
C ASP A 653 -1.70 19.25 -12.88
N PHE A 654 -3.01 19.34 -13.14
CA PHE A 654 -3.84 20.46 -12.69
C PHE A 654 -3.93 20.55 -11.15
N ARG A 655 -3.55 19.50 -10.42
CA ARG A 655 -3.47 19.49 -8.95
C ARG A 655 -2.12 19.99 -8.41
N ALA A 656 -1.24 20.53 -9.26
CA ALA A 656 0.09 20.99 -8.82
C ALA A 656 0.01 22.06 -7.72
N GLU A 657 -0.85 23.07 -7.89
CA GLU A 657 -1.04 24.14 -6.90
C GLU A 657 -1.63 23.63 -5.59
N GLU A 658 -2.64 22.76 -5.64
CA GLU A 658 -3.22 22.10 -4.47
C GLU A 658 -2.13 21.33 -3.69
N ARG A 659 -1.32 20.54 -4.39
CA ARG A 659 -0.25 19.75 -3.74
C ARG A 659 0.85 20.64 -3.16
N ALA A 660 1.18 21.75 -3.82
CA ALA A 660 2.12 22.73 -3.31
C ALA A 660 1.59 23.33 -2.00
N TYR A 661 0.33 23.78 -1.99
CA TYR A 661 -0.35 24.28 -0.78
C TYR A 661 -0.35 23.25 0.35
N GLN A 662 -0.79 22.02 0.08
CA GLN A 662 -0.86 20.94 1.08
C GLN A 662 0.51 20.65 1.70
N LEU A 663 1.53 20.50 0.86
CA LEU A 663 2.89 20.19 1.29
C LEU A 663 3.52 21.34 2.09
N ILE A 664 3.38 22.58 1.61
CA ILE A 664 3.92 23.76 2.31
C ILE A 664 3.26 23.89 3.69
N THR A 665 1.92 23.86 3.74
CA THR A 665 1.17 24.03 4.99
C THR A 665 1.48 22.93 6.01
N GLN A 666 1.62 21.67 5.59
CA GLN A 666 1.98 20.57 6.49
C GLN A 666 3.36 20.75 7.12
N VAL A 667 4.34 21.16 6.30
CA VAL A 667 5.71 21.37 6.75
C VAL A 667 5.77 22.61 7.65
N SER A 668 5.10 23.68 7.28
CA SER A 668 4.91 24.87 8.13
C SER A 668 4.27 24.53 9.47
N GLY A 669 3.37 23.54 9.50
CA GLY A 669 2.75 23.04 10.72
C GLY A 669 3.71 22.52 11.79
N ARG A 670 4.97 22.25 11.41
CA ARG A 670 6.05 21.78 12.29
C ARG A 670 6.90 22.91 12.87
N ALA A 671 6.88 24.10 12.26
CA ALA A 671 7.65 25.24 12.73
C ALA A 671 7.02 25.88 13.99
N GLY A 672 7.86 26.15 15.00
CA GLY A 672 7.51 26.87 16.21
C GLY A 672 6.37 26.25 16.99
N ARG A 673 6.36 24.91 17.07
CA ARG A 673 5.24 24.16 17.66
C ARG A 673 5.19 24.30 19.18
N VAL A 674 6.35 24.46 19.83
CA VAL A 674 6.46 24.68 21.27
C VAL A 674 6.61 26.17 21.60
N SER A 675 7.42 26.91 20.83
CA SER A 675 7.70 28.34 21.05
C SER A 675 6.55 29.27 20.64
N GLY A 676 5.85 28.95 19.55
CA GLY A 676 4.92 29.84 18.86
C GLY A 676 5.56 30.88 17.93
N GLU A 677 6.88 30.90 17.79
CA GLU A 677 7.62 31.91 17.02
C GLU A 677 8.19 31.37 15.69
N GLY A 678 7.63 30.26 15.20
CA GLY A 678 8.13 29.58 14.01
C GLY A 678 8.07 30.43 12.74
N LYS A 679 9.08 30.31 11.88
CA LYS A 679 9.19 31.05 10.61
C LYS A 679 9.25 30.10 9.41
N VAL A 680 8.59 30.49 8.32
CA VAL A 680 8.57 29.74 7.06
C VAL A 680 9.03 30.63 5.91
N LEU A 681 10.18 30.28 5.32
CA LEU A 681 10.77 31.00 4.20
C LEU A 681 10.48 30.26 2.88
N ILE A 682 9.74 30.91 1.98
CA ILE A 682 9.42 30.38 0.65
C ILE A 682 10.22 31.15 -0.38
N GLN A 683 11.25 30.53 -0.93
CA GLN A 683 12.09 31.12 -1.96
C GLN A 683 11.61 30.71 -3.36
N THR A 684 11.32 31.71 -4.20
CA THR A 684 10.70 31.53 -5.53
C THR A 684 11.24 32.54 -6.55
N TYR A 685 11.25 32.16 -7.83
CA TYR A 685 11.53 33.07 -8.94
C TYR A 685 10.36 34.01 -9.27
N ASN A 686 9.15 33.64 -8.85
CA ASN A 686 7.93 34.39 -9.09
C ASN A 686 7.15 34.58 -7.78
N PRO A 687 7.57 35.51 -6.91
CA PRO A 687 6.85 35.79 -5.67
C PRO A 687 5.43 36.30 -5.92
N GLN A 688 5.14 36.89 -7.09
CA GLN A 688 3.81 37.40 -7.46
C GLN A 688 2.83 36.30 -7.89
N HIS A 689 3.25 35.03 -7.93
CA HIS A 689 2.34 33.93 -8.24
C HIS A 689 1.22 33.85 -7.18
N PHE A 690 -0.04 33.78 -7.64
CA PHE A 690 -1.21 33.93 -6.78
C PHE A 690 -1.24 32.93 -5.62
N ILE A 691 -0.98 31.64 -5.87
CA ILE A 691 -0.93 30.62 -4.81
C ILE A 691 0.05 30.94 -3.68
N PHE A 692 1.23 31.53 -3.97
CA PHE A 692 2.21 31.86 -2.93
C PHE A 692 1.77 33.07 -2.10
N GLN A 693 1.10 34.04 -2.73
CA GLN A 693 0.52 35.18 -2.01
C GLN A 693 -0.59 34.71 -1.05
N LEU A 694 -1.49 33.84 -1.51
CA LEU A 694 -2.54 33.28 -0.66
C LEU A 694 -1.97 32.44 0.50
N ILE A 695 -0.91 31.65 0.25
CA ILE A 695 -0.22 30.89 1.31
C ILE A 695 0.36 31.84 2.37
N ARG A 696 0.89 32.98 1.95
CA ARG A 696 1.43 34.00 2.86
C ARG A 696 0.34 34.63 3.73
N GLU A 697 -0.84 34.89 3.16
CA GLU A 697 -2.00 35.42 3.89
C GLU A 697 -2.60 34.40 4.86
N ASN A 698 -2.45 33.10 4.54
CA ASN A 698 -2.79 31.98 5.40
C ASN A 698 -4.29 31.89 5.78
N ASP A 699 -5.21 32.30 4.88
CA ASP A 699 -6.65 32.00 4.99
C ASP A 699 -7.02 30.79 4.10
N PRO A 700 -7.32 29.62 4.69
CA PRO A 700 -7.72 28.43 3.93
C PRO A 700 -8.94 28.67 3.03
N ARG A 701 -9.91 29.49 3.46
CA ARG A 701 -11.16 29.68 2.71
C ARG A 701 -10.92 30.38 1.39
N GLU A 702 -10.03 31.38 1.37
CA GLU A 702 -9.65 32.08 0.14
C GLU A 702 -8.88 31.16 -0.81
N ILE A 703 -7.96 30.35 -0.28
CA ILE A 703 -7.22 29.34 -1.04
C ILE A 703 -8.17 28.33 -1.70
N TYR A 704 -9.09 27.73 -0.95
CA TYR A 704 -10.05 26.78 -1.52
C TYR A 704 -10.99 27.45 -2.52
N THR A 705 -11.40 28.70 -2.28
CA THR A 705 -12.23 29.45 -3.22
C THR A 705 -11.50 29.64 -4.55
N TYR A 706 -10.25 30.10 -4.53
CA TYR A 706 -9.40 30.23 -5.72
C TYR A 706 -9.25 28.89 -6.46
N LEU A 707 -8.85 27.83 -5.75
CA LEU A 707 -8.65 26.51 -6.35
C LEU A 707 -9.96 25.99 -6.99
N LEU A 708 -11.10 26.20 -6.34
CA LEU A 708 -12.39 25.79 -6.88
C LEU A 708 -12.80 26.62 -8.10
N GLU A 709 -12.53 27.92 -8.13
CA GLU A 709 -12.81 28.76 -9.30
C GLU A 709 -11.96 28.37 -10.51
N GLU A 710 -10.67 28.13 -10.32
CA GLU A 710 -9.78 27.67 -11.40
C GLU A 710 -10.23 26.31 -11.95
N ARG A 711 -10.56 25.36 -11.07
CA ARG A 711 -11.08 24.06 -11.52
C ARG A 711 -12.42 24.16 -12.24
N LYS A 712 -13.27 25.10 -11.86
CA LYS A 712 -14.54 25.37 -12.55
C LYS A 712 -14.29 25.93 -13.95
N LYS A 713 -13.39 26.91 -14.09
CA LYS A 713 -13.05 27.54 -15.39
C LYS A 713 -12.54 26.51 -16.42
N PHE A 714 -11.71 25.56 -15.99
CA PHE A 714 -11.09 24.57 -16.88
C PHE A 714 -11.76 23.18 -16.87
N ASN A 715 -12.97 23.09 -16.31
CA ASN A 715 -13.77 21.86 -16.24
C ASN A 715 -13.00 20.67 -15.64
N TYR A 716 -12.38 20.88 -14.47
CA TYR A 716 -11.69 19.84 -13.69
C TYR A 716 -12.52 19.37 -12.48
N PRO A 717 -12.22 18.18 -11.92
CA PRO A 717 -12.81 17.70 -10.67
C PRO A 717 -12.62 18.72 -9.54
N PRO A 718 -13.64 19.04 -8.74
CA PRO A 718 -14.85 18.25 -8.51
C PRO A 718 -16.04 18.58 -9.43
N TYR A 719 -15.94 19.50 -10.38
CA TYR A 719 -17.10 19.87 -11.22
C TYR A 719 -17.37 18.85 -12.34
N THR A 720 -16.32 18.19 -12.81
CA THR A 720 -16.38 17.11 -13.79
C THR A 720 -15.83 15.81 -13.19
N LYS A 721 -16.06 14.71 -13.89
CA LYS A 721 -15.48 13.40 -13.63
C LYS A 721 -14.51 13.07 -14.76
N THR A 722 -13.28 12.72 -14.41
CA THR A 722 -12.20 12.46 -15.38
C THR A 722 -11.96 10.96 -15.52
N ILE A 723 -11.77 10.48 -16.75
CA ILE A 723 -11.34 9.10 -17.01
C ILE A 723 -10.16 9.18 -17.98
N LEU A 724 -9.00 8.64 -17.57
CA LEU A 724 -7.83 8.51 -18.44
C LEU A 724 -7.74 7.08 -18.95
N ILE A 725 -7.67 6.92 -20.27
CA ILE A 725 -7.42 5.62 -20.91
C ILE A 725 -6.02 5.65 -21.51
N GLU A 726 -5.16 4.73 -21.07
CA GLU A 726 -3.81 4.53 -21.63
C GLU A 726 -3.77 3.25 -22.47
N LEU A 727 -3.22 3.35 -23.68
CA LEU A 727 -2.95 2.22 -24.56
C LEU A 727 -1.44 2.04 -24.71
N LYS A 728 -0.95 0.81 -24.49
CA LYS A 728 0.48 0.47 -24.50
C LYS A 728 0.77 -0.71 -25.41
N HIS A 729 1.74 -0.57 -26.31
CA HIS A 729 2.16 -1.66 -27.19
C HIS A 729 3.63 -1.55 -27.60
N ARG A 730 4.28 -2.68 -27.95
CA ARG A 730 5.70 -2.68 -28.36
C ARG A 730 5.96 -2.06 -29.74
N ASN A 731 4.96 -2.11 -30.61
CA ASN A 731 4.96 -1.49 -31.93
C ASN A 731 4.17 -0.17 -31.87
N GLU A 732 4.86 0.96 -32.12
CA GLU A 732 4.31 2.32 -32.08
C GLU A 732 3.16 2.52 -33.07
N ALA A 733 3.34 2.17 -34.34
CA ALA A 733 2.30 2.32 -35.36
C ALA A 733 1.03 1.52 -35.06
N LYS A 734 1.16 0.41 -34.31
CA LYS A 734 0.01 -0.34 -33.80
C LYS A 734 -0.66 0.35 -32.61
N ALA A 735 0.11 0.90 -31.68
CA ALA A 735 -0.41 1.67 -30.55
C ALA A 735 -1.18 2.92 -31.02
N ASP A 736 -0.61 3.64 -31.98
CA ASP A 736 -1.20 4.84 -32.58
C ASP A 736 -2.51 4.54 -33.31
N ARG A 737 -2.51 3.55 -34.22
CA ARG A 737 -3.75 3.15 -34.90
C ARG A 737 -4.83 2.67 -33.94
N ALA A 738 -4.44 1.94 -32.88
CA ALA A 738 -5.38 1.50 -31.86
C ALA A 738 -5.96 2.67 -31.06
N SER A 739 -5.14 3.65 -30.67
CA SER A 739 -5.60 4.83 -29.93
C SER A 739 -6.51 5.71 -30.78
N GLN A 740 -6.17 5.91 -32.06
CA GLN A 740 -7.01 6.61 -33.05
C GLN A 740 -8.36 5.91 -33.24
N PHE A 741 -8.35 4.59 -33.40
CA PHE A 741 -9.57 3.79 -33.54
C PHE A 741 -10.45 3.91 -32.29
N LEU A 742 -9.90 3.70 -31.08
CA LEU A 742 -10.66 3.86 -29.84
C LEU A 742 -11.20 5.29 -29.69
N GLY A 743 -10.39 6.30 -30.03
CA GLY A 743 -10.82 7.69 -30.05
C GLY A 743 -11.98 7.96 -31.02
N SER A 744 -12.02 7.31 -32.18
CA SER A 744 -13.16 7.41 -33.11
C SER A 744 -14.42 6.71 -32.58
N VAL A 745 -14.27 5.54 -31.95
CA VAL A 745 -15.40 4.82 -31.33
C VAL A 745 -15.97 5.64 -30.17
N LEU A 746 -15.12 6.22 -29.30
CA LEU A 746 -15.59 7.08 -28.22
C LEU A 746 -16.38 8.30 -28.74
N ARG A 747 -15.93 8.93 -29.84
CA ARG A 747 -16.63 10.07 -30.46
C ARG A 747 -17.95 9.70 -31.13
N LYS A 748 -18.19 8.43 -31.43
CA LYS A 748 -19.49 7.94 -31.93
C LYS A 748 -20.56 8.00 -30.85
N TYR A 749 -20.21 7.70 -29.60
CA TYR A 749 -21.17 7.64 -28.48
C TYR A 749 -21.15 8.85 -27.55
N LEU A 750 -20.00 9.51 -27.39
CA LEU A 750 -19.82 10.66 -26.49
C LEU A 750 -19.70 11.97 -27.27
N PRO A 751 -20.14 13.10 -26.67
CA PRO A 751 -19.91 14.42 -27.24
C PRO A 751 -18.41 14.69 -27.44
N PRO A 752 -17.98 15.25 -28.60
CA PRO A 752 -16.57 15.49 -28.91
C PRO A 752 -15.85 16.36 -27.89
N GLU A 753 -16.54 17.32 -27.26
CA GLU A 753 -16.01 18.20 -26.23
C GLU A 753 -15.61 17.48 -24.94
N CYS A 754 -16.14 16.28 -24.70
CA CYS A 754 -15.78 15.45 -23.56
C CYS A 754 -14.47 14.67 -23.78
N ILE A 755 -13.94 14.62 -25.01
CA ILE A 755 -12.81 13.76 -25.38
C ILE A 755 -11.60 14.62 -25.76
N LEU A 756 -10.50 14.45 -25.03
CA LEU A 756 -9.20 15.04 -25.32
C LEU A 756 -8.21 13.95 -25.74
N GLY A 757 -7.48 14.19 -26.82
CA GLY A 757 -6.63 13.17 -27.48
C GLY A 757 -7.40 12.39 -28.56
N PRO A 758 -6.90 11.23 -29.02
CA PRO A 758 -5.70 10.53 -28.55
C PRO A 758 -4.41 11.29 -28.85
N GLU A 759 -3.49 11.27 -27.90
CA GLU A 759 -2.15 11.86 -28.04
C GLU A 759 -1.09 10.93 -27.46
N LYS A 760 0.18 11.18 -27.76
CA LYS A 760 1.29 10.49 -27.10
C LYS A 760 1.30 10.89 -25.63
N SER A 761 1.47 9.92 -24.73
CA SER A 761 1.63 10.20 -23.30
C SER A 761 2.86 11.11 -23.08
N PRO A 762 2.89 11.93 -22.00
CA PRO A 762 4.04 12.81 -21.69
C PRO A 762 5.38 12.05 -21.68
N VAL A 763 5.34 10.79 -21.28
CA VAL A 763 6.42 9.82 -21.51
C VAL A 763 5.97 8.86 -22.61
N GLY A 764 6.45 9.07 -23.84
CA GLY A 764 5.98 8.36 -25.03
C GLY A 764 6.33 6.87 -25.08
N LYS A 765 7.33 6.42 -24.31
CA LYS A 765 7.76 5.00 -24.27
C LYS A 765 8.30 4.62 -22.91
N ILE A 766 7.84 3.49 -22.35
CA ILE A 766 8.39 2.87 -21.13
C ILE A 766 8.50 1.37 -21.31
N ASN A 767 9.64 0.79 -20.94
CA ASN A 767 9.91 -0.65 -20.95
C ASN A 767 9.57 -1.30 -22.31
N LEU A 768 10.03 -0.66 -23.39
CA LEU A 768 9.77 -1.00 -24.79
C LEU A 768 8.31 -0.89 -25.24
N LEU A 769 7.43 -0.34 -24.41
CA LEU A 769 6.03 -0.10 -24.75
C LEU A 769 5.82 1.38 -25.06
N TYR A 770 5.42 1.67 -26.29
CA TYR A 770 4.91 2.98 -26.70
C TYR A 770 3.55 3.22 -26.07
N GLN A 771 3.30 4.45 -25.63
CA GLN A 771 2.11 4.80 -24.85
C GLN A 771 1.37 5.98 -25.44
N TYR A 772 0.06 5.80 -25.58
CA TYR A 772 -0.88 6.82 -26.00
C TYR A 772 -1.97 6.95 -24.95
N GLN A 773 -2.50 8.15 -24.80
CA GLN A 773 -3.53 8.46 -23.82
C GLN A 773 -4.74 9.17 -24.44
N ILE A 774 -5.90 8.94 -23.86
CA ILE A 774 -7.15 9.65 -24.13
C ILE A 774 -7.70 10.10 -22.77
N LEU A 775 -7.89 11.41 -22.60
CA LEU A 775 -8.50 11.97 -21.39
C LEU A 775 -9.96 12.32 -21.67
N ILE A 776 -10.87 11.74 -20.91
CA ILE A 776 -12.30 11.99 -21.00
C ILE A 776 -12.73 12.84 -19.81
N LYS A 777 -13.42 13.95 -20.08
CA LYS A 777 -14.01 14.84 -19.08
C LYS A 777 -15.53 14.76 -19.18
N LEU A 778 -16.17 14.13 -18.20
CA LEU A 778 -17.62 13.94 -18.17
C LEU A 778 -18.28 14.95 -17.21
N PRO A 779 -19.39 15.59 -17.59
CA PRO A 779 -20.16 16.42 -16.68
C PRO A 779 -20.79 15.58 -15.57
N ARG A 780 -20.89 16.13 -14.35
CA ARG A 780 -21.63 15.50 -13.25
C ARG A 780 -23.15 15.60 -13.49
N GLY A 781 -23.89 14.60 -13.02
CA GLY A 781 -25.37 14.60 -13.04
C GLY A 781 -25.97 13.34 -13.66
N LYS A 782 -27.23 13.44 -14.11
CA LYS A 782 -28.02 12.30 -14.61
C LYS A 782 -27.34 11.54 -15.76
N PHE A 783 -26.63 12.26 -16.63
CA PHE A 783 -25.96 11.68 -17.80
C PHE A 783 -24.66 10.93 -17.49
N TYR A 784 -24.06 11.11 -16.30
CA TYR A 784 -22.77 10.48 -15.99
C TYR A 784 -22.83 8.95 -16.10
N LYS A 785 -23.88 8.32 -15.56
CA LYS A 785 -24.07 6.87 -15.67
C LYS A 785 -24.25 6.42 -17.13
N ILE A 786 -25.00 7.20 -17.91
CA ILE A 786 -25.23 6.92 -19.34
C ILE A 786 -23.91 7.00 -20.12
N TYR A 787 -23.15 8.08 -19.98
CA TYR A 787 -21.86 8.25 -20.65
C TYR A 787 -20.85 7.20 -20.24
N LYS A 788 -20.88 6.77 -18.98
CA LYS A 788 -20.03 5.68 -18.52
C LYS A 788 -20.40 4.34 -19.15
N ASN A 789 -21.69 4.06 -19.35
CA ASN A 789 -22.12 2.88 -20.11
C ASN A 789 -21.66 2.97 -21.57
N TYR A 790 -21.75 4.13 -22.21
CA TYR A 790 -21.20 4.34 -23.55
C TYR A 790 -19.68 4.11 -23.63
N ILE A 791 -18.93 4.43 -22.57
CA ILE A 791 -17.50 4.10 -22.50
C ILE A 791 -17.30 2.58 -22.44
N LYS A 792 -18.14 1.84 -21.70
CA LYS A 792 -18.10 0.37 -21.66
C LYS A 792 -18.42 -0.22 -23.04
N GLU A 793 -19.48 0.23 -23.69
CA GLU A 793 -19.84 -0.19 -25.06
C GLU A 793 -18.70 0.11 -26.05
N SER A 794 -18.07 1.29 -25.95
CA SER A 794 -16.91 1.66 -26.79
C SER A 794 -15.71 0.73 -26.56
N ILE A 795 -15.52 0.28 -25.32
CA ILE A 795 -14.46 -0.65 -24.92
C ILE A 795 -14.74 -2.05 -25.46
N GLU A 796 -15.99 -2.50 -25.41
CA GLU A 796 -16.42 -3.79 -25.96
C GLU A 796 -16.23 -3.83 -27.49
N GLU A 797 -16.70 -2.80 -28.21
CA GLU A 797 -16.49 -2.65 -29.67
C GLU A 797 -14.99 -2.64 -30.03
N PHE A 798 -14.14 -2.06 -29.17
CA PHE A 798 -12.69 -2.11 -29.35
C PHE A 798 -12.09 -3.51 -29.17
N GLU A 799 -12.61 -4.30 -28.23
CA GLU A 799 -12.11 -5.65 -27.92
C GLU A 799 -12.49 -6.69 -29.00
N GLU A 800 -13.58 -6.46 -29.72
CA GLU A 800 -13.99 -7.28 -30.87
C GLU A 800 -12.94 -7.26 -32.00
N ILE A 801 -12.21 -6.15 -32.13
CA ILE A 801 -11.16 -6.01 -33.15
C ILE A 801 -9.95 -6.87 -32.80
N THR A 802 -9.90 -8.05 -33.41
CA THR A 802 -8.82 -9.05 -33.23
C THR A 802 -7.42 -8.47 -33.44
N ALA A 803 -7.28 -7.51 -34.36
CA ALA A 803 -6.02 -6.83 -34.63
C ALA A 803 -5.45 -6.12 -33.39
N TYR A 804 -6.29 -5.64 -32.45
CA TYR A 804 -5.86 -4.86 -31.29
C TYR A 804 -5.78 -5.65 -29.98
N ARG A 805 -6.11 -6.96 -29.97
CA ARG A 805 -6.04 -7.81 -28.76
C ARG A 805 -4.70 -7.81 -28.02
N SER A 806 -3.59 -7.56 -28.72
CA SER A 806 -2.25 -7.51 -28.10
C SER A 806 -1.93 -6.16 -27.44
N VAL A 807 -2.74 -5.12 -27.65
CA VAL A 807 -2.56 -3.79 -27.07
C VAL A 807 -3.03 -3.81 -25.62
N LYS A 808 -2.15 -3.42 -24.69
CA LYS A 808 -2.50 -3.34 -23.27
C LYS A 808 -3.28 -2.06 -23.03
N ARG A 809 -4.42 -2.15 -22.35
CA ARG A 809 -5.26 -1.01 -21.98
C ARG A 809 -5.29 -0.85 -20.46
N TYR A 810 -5.18 0.39 -20.00
CA TYR A 810 -5.33 0.76 -18.59
C TYR A 810 -6.33 1.91 -18.51
N ILE A 811 -7.22 1.85 -17.51
CA ILE A 811 -8.29 2.83 -17.32
C ILE A 811 -8.16 3.37 -15.90
N TYR A 812 -8.05 4.69 -15.77
CA TYR A 812 -7.97 5.38 -14.48
C TYR A 812 -9.21 6.27 -14.34
N VAL A 813 -10.15 5.83 -13.52
CA VAL A 813 -11.35 6.61 -13.19
C VAL A 813 -11.02 7.64 -12.10
N ASP A 814 -11.68 8.79 -12.19
CA ASP A 814 -11.45 10.01 -11.41
C ASP A 814 -10.04 10.59 -11.55
N PHE A 815 -9.37 10.43 -12.70
CA PHE A 815 -7.96 10.80 -12.95
C PHE A 815 -7.53 12.13 -12.32
#